data_AF-A0A7V1HDJ5-F1
#
_entry.id   AF-A0A7V1HDJ5-F1
#
_cell.length_a   1.000
_cell.length_b   1.000
_cell.length_c   1.000
_cell.angle_alpha   90.00
_cell.angle_beta   90.00
_cell.angle_gamma   90.00
#
_symmetry.space_group_name_H-M   'P 1'
#
loop_
_entity.id
_entity.type
_entity.pdbx_description
1 polymer ?
#
loop_
_entity_poly.entity_id
_entity_poly.type
_entity_poly.pdbx_seq_one_letter_code
_entity_poly.pdbx_strand_id
1 'polypeptide(L)'
;MKIDMMNNMKRYFVIFLFASMWFSTYGGLVKRLADTKLINSGKFFVDVQAEKEKQLKELQNELATLTKSEKAVFEEINRHIEGTKNLSASVERELIKNPDDDYLNKKLAILKETYQVLKETQRAREELISFITNFIKELKKFLDDPDFSKFKKEYKLQERLYYSFEDLQKLHETILDQEGLVTQLVDRQKNVRAEYESQKHTIAANKQEYEKRKQKLREIASIPLENFGFGMDVQQETDLLELEEQLYRLTETLNEVDLKEVTYRISFVELQLFIAKAQLDMLKDHLRAIKPSIRVSEADVAFAKDELIKEQQEYFSRKEMIRQEREKTSKQKKAREKELTQLAKRLNIELGREVDEWSKEPKLTVPSYLSLAQVGVLNSYLRALNKEIELLDAQIALEDEKLNYQSLRTKSKETYYKIAGRKFVSEEDITQERKKYETQKEKAKALRLVYREKINAIANLLNQLKKVLDNIKDLHQNAREKKAIIFKANIREYNRFEEFLNRAEGYVKKQIDTLTKLTSAYSAIIAEIKSTIRLIDFVIGELQSSTIWYRPEYAITWQGVKNIIPDALAFLKDTRLYIMRFNPGIFIGNIKEFFSDPFKVFVLTLKLLVWIISLLLLRWHQQTITNLLFSKSLKYGGLLRVIGFLCAAILRFIGTHVVGVILWIIGWLLLQIAPDPYLYILFYLLSIPYLLYFSYRFMRFIMQLNRQYNYVLLAQDFQRRFYLIISTLLYATIIIFFFRQSFTLSSYYRSELPRILLAVNFIIFQISLIFLITKEQILSIISQKTDFWRWVRSQVDTYYYLLLVFVIAIIVMSNPYVGFGRLVLYLLSSLVYTALFVKGLVWVHDIFKRAVSYIFFISDDPVTRERFTYAKTWFGLLITASFLIFGFIGFIVIAKIWGWPIGFNDIIGLLNTELLQKGTKHPITTLSLLEIIGFVLAGFVIAYALNKFVLDKIFDLLLVDTGVQHTVTRLIQYCVIIIAVFIGFQNVGLGQLIGVLIGALAVGIGFYIKDPISDLVAYFIILVQRPIKIGDYVQIDPDTTGVVRKITARSVIIRKKNSSTLVVPNSYVISRSIENWNYVRNFIAFNDINLTVIYKSDPLQTKEILLHV
;
A
#
# COMPACT_ATOMS: atom_id res chain seq x y z
N MET A 1 37.15 18.87 -44.86
CA MET A 1 36.03 18.08 -45.42
C MET A 1 35.19 17.36 -44.36
N LYS A 2 35.69 16.36 -43.59
CA LYS A 2 35.01 15.87 -42.34
C LYS A 2 34.86 16.96 -41.25
N ILE A 3 35.68 18.01 -41.36
CA ILE A 3 35.85 19.11 -40.41
C ILE A 3 34.76 20.20 -40.53
N ASP A 4 34.14 20.42 -41.71
CA ASP A 4 32.98 21.33 -41.86
C ASP A 4 31.64 20.68 -41.47
N MET A 5 31.53 19.37 -41.69
CA MET A 5 30.36 18.57 -41.37
C MET A 5 30.14 18.46 -39.85
N MET A 6 31.23 18.37 -39.09
CA MET A 6 31.24 18.39 -37.62
C MET A 6 31.08 19.81 -37.04
N ASN A 7 31.38 20.87 -37.81
CA ASN A 7 31.26 22.27 -37.40
C ASN A 7 29.84 22.84 -37.51
N ASN A 8 28.99 22.32 -38.39
CA ASN A 8 27.55 22.62 -38.42
C ASN A 8 26.73 21.79 -37.42
N MET A 9 27.12 20.54 -37.12
CA MET A 9 26.52 19.78 -35.99
C MET A 9 26.64 20.54 -34.66
N LYS A 10 27.74 21.28 -34.50
CA LYS A 10 28.11 22.05 -33.31
C LYS A 10 27.47 23.45 -33.19
N ARG A 11 26.82 24.00 -34.23
CA ARG A 11 26.16 25.33 -34.13
C ARG A 11 24.73 25.25 -33.58
N TYR A 12 24.09 24.10 -33.75
CA TYR A 12 22.74 23.82 -33.24
C TYR A 12 22.72 23.04 -31.92
N PHE A 13 23.80 22.32 -31.60
CA PHE A 13 24.00 21.72 -30.28
C PHE A 13 24.09 22.76 -29.12
N VAL A 14 24.26 24.04 -29.45
CA VAL A 14 24.54 25.11 -28.48
C VAL A 14 23.29 25.93 -28.09
N ILE A 15 22.27 26.06 -28.97
CA ILE A 15 20.89 26.39 -28.54
C ILE A 15 20.34 25.28 -27.63
N PHE A 16 20.72 24.07 -28.00
CA PHE A 16 20.38 22.82 -27.37
C PHE A 16 21.01 22.64 -25.96
N LEU A 17 22.03 23.44 -25.60
CA LEU A 17 22.58 23.57 -24.23
C LEU A 17 22.21 24.91 -23.53
N PHE A 18 21.96 26.00 -24.27
CA PHE A 18 21.50 27.26 -23.65
C PHE A 18 20.10 27.13 -23.04
N ALA A 19 19.23 26.32 -23.65
CA ALA A 19 18.01 25.87 -22.99
C ALA A 19 18.30 24.92 -21.81
N SER A 20 19.31 24.03 -21.92
CA SER A 20 19.67 23.10 -20.85
C SER A 20 20.21 23.80 -19.59
N MET A 21 20.67 25.05 -19.70
CA MET A 21 21.25 25.84 -18.60
C MET A 21 20.23 26.80 -17.94
N TRP A 22 19.24 27.31 -18.67
CA TRP A 22 18.01 27.90 -18.06
C TRP A 22 17.27 26.84 -17.22
N PHE A 23 17.46 25.57 -17.60
CA PHE A 23 17.04 24.38 -16.88
C PHE A 23 17.87 24.02 -15.63
N SER A 24 19.05 24.60 -15.39
CA SER A 24 19.78 24.42 -14.12
C SER A 24 19.55 25.57 -13.12
N THR A 25 19.35 26.80 -13.62
CA THR A 25 19.35 28.05 -12.83
C THR A 25 17.97 28.64 -12.53
N TYR A 26 16.87 28.10 -13.08
CA TYR A 26 15.57 28.25 -12.42
C TYR A 26 15.48 27.50 -11.07
N GLY A 27 16.51 26.70 -10.74
CA GLY A 27 16.82 26.24 -9.38
C GLY A 27 17.15 27.35 -8.38
N GLY A 28 17.29 28.61 -8.82
CA GLY A 28 17.48 29.78 -7.96
C GLY A 28 16.39 30.86 -8.11
N LEU A 29 15.89 31.12 -9.33
CA LEU A 29 14.92 32.20 -9.58
C LEU A 29 13.46 31.73 -9.58
N VAL A 30 13.16 30.43 -9.77
CA VAL A 30 11.85 29.82 -9.48
C VAL A 30 11.88 29.16 -8.12
N LYS A 31 13.05 28.88 -7.54
CA LYS A 31 13.18 28.67 -6.10
C LYS A 31 13.08 29.98 -5.33
N ARG A 32 13.53 31.13 -5.86
CA ARG A 32 13.25 32.46 -5.30
C ARG A 32 11.92 33.06 -5.78
N LEU A 33 11.37 32.78 -6.95
CA LEU A 33 9.96 33.19 -7.23
C LEU A 33 8.97 32.21 -6.58
N ALA A 34 9.43 30.97 -6.37
CA ALA A 34 8.96 29.91 -5.48
C ALA A 34 8.81 30.35 -4.02
N ASP A 35 9.97 30.62 -3.42
CA ASP A 35 10.18 30.86 -1.99
C ASP A 35 10.20 32.37 -1.65
N THR A 36 10.59 33.25 -2.57
CA THR A 36 10.51 34.73 -2.45
C THR A 36 9.40 35.32 -3.33
N LYS A 37 8.16 34.86 -3.07
CA LYS A 37 6.94 35.71 -3.00
C LYS A 37 5.64 34.92 -2.76
N LEU A 38 5.69 33.64 -2.37
CA LEU A 38 4.54 33.02 -1.70
C LEU A 38 4.45 33.36 -0.20
N ILE A 39 5.46 34.08 0.34
CA ILE A 39 5.48 34.57 1.73
C ILE A 39 5.10 36.06 1.82
N ASN A 40 4.77 36.75 0.72
CA ASN A 40 4.32 38.15 0.80
C ASN A 40 3.50 38.61 -0.42
N SER A 41 2.49 37.85 -0.81
CA SER A 41 1.45 38.34 -1.73
C SER A 41 0.06 38.19 -1.13
N GLY A 42 -0.14 38.72 0.08
CA GLY A 42 -1.46 39.12 0.58
C GLY A 42 -2.06 40.30 -0.20
N LYS A 43 -1.89 40.36 -1.53
CA LYS A 43 -2.33 41.52 -2.32
C LYS A 43 -2.90 41.26 -3.71
N PHE A 44 -3.08 40.01 -4.20
CA PHE A 44 -3.49 39.88 -5.61
C PHE A 44 -4.60 38.94 -6.06
N PHE A 45 -5.23 38.08 -5.25
CA PHE A 45 -6.42 37.35 -5.72
C PHE A 45 -7.38 37.04 -4.59
N VAL A 46 -8.65 37.46 -4.78
CA VAL A 46 -9.82 37.40 -3.87
C VAL A 46 -9.37 37.50 -2.44
N ASP A 47 -9.45 38.69 -1.87
CA ASP A 47 -9.20 38.85 -0.45
C ASP A 47 -10.15 37.90 0.30
N VAL A 48 -9.65 36.73 0.74
CA VAL A 48 -10.44 35.75 1.50
C VAL A 48 -11.02 36.47 2.71
N GLN A 49 -10.27 37.46 3.21
CA GLN A 49 -10.77 38.43 4.15
C GLN A 49 -12.00 39.17 3.62
N ALA A 50 -11.99 39.78 2.42
CA ALA A 50 -13.17 40.42 1.83
C ALA A 50 -14.36 39.46 1.57
N GLU A 51 -14.12 38.21 1.15
CA GLU A 51 -15.20 37.21 1.00
C GLU A 51 -15.82 36.88 2.36
N LYS A 52 -14.99 36.67 3.39
CA LYS A 52 -15.45 36.43 4.75
C LYS A 52 -16.06 37.68 5.38
N GLU A 53 -15.59 38.88 5.08
CA GLU A 53 -16.20 40.15 5.49
C GLU A 53 -17.58 40.34 4.83
N LYS A 54 -17.74 39.95 3.57
CA LYS A 54 -19.05 39.92 2.91
C LYS A 54 -19.98 38.91 3.59
N GLN A 55 -19.50 37.70 3.85
CA GLN A 55 -20.25 36.68 4.57
C GLN A 55 -20.62 37.14 6.00
N LEU A 56 -19.73 37.88 6.68
CA LEU A 56 -20.01 38.50 7.97
C LEU A 56 -21.17 39.48 7.87
N LYS A 57 -21.13 40.39 6.90
CA LYS A 57 -22.20 41.39 6.68
C LYS A 57 -23.53 40.73 6.35
N GLU A 58 -23.52 39.70 5.50
CA GLU A 58 -24.73 38.93 5.15
C GLU A 58 -25.32 38.23 6.38
N LEU A 59 -24.50 37.55 7.19
CA LEU A 59 -24.96 36.90 8.43
C LEU A 59 -25.43 37.91 9.48
N GLN A 60 -24.78 39.07 9.61
CA GLN A 60 -25.20 40.14 10.52
C GLN A 60 -26.55 40.73 10.11
N ASN A 61 -26.75 40.93 8.80
CA ASN A 61 -28.03 41.39 8.27
C ASN A 61 -29.12 40.34 8.49
N GLU A 62 -28.84 39.07 8.23
CA GLU A 62 -29.80 37.97 8.46
C GLU A 62 -30.13 37.80 9.96
N LEU A 63 -29.14 37.92 10.84
CA LEU A 63 -29.38 37.90 12.29
C LEU A 63 -30.28 39.08 12.70
N ALA A 64 -30.05 40.28 12.14
CA ALA A 64 -30.87 41.45 12.44
C ALA A 64 -32.31 41.32 11.90
N THR A 65 -32.50 40.74 10.71
CA THR A 65 -33.85 40.49 10.15
C THR A 65 -34.59 39.41 10.94
N LEU A 66 -33.92 38.31 11.28
CA LEU A 66 -34.49 37.24 12.10
C LEU A 66 -34.89 37.77 13.48
N THR A 67 -33.99 38.44 14.21
CA THR A 67 -34.28 38.97 15.56
C THR A 67 -35.41 40.01 15.55
N LYS A 68 -35.54 40.81 14.48
CA LYS A 68 -36.61 41.82 14.33
C LYS A 68 -37.96 41.21 14.01
N SER A 69 -38.00 40.15 13.18
CA SER A 69 -39.24 39.46 12.79
C SER A 69 -39.68 38.38 13.80
N GLU A 70 -38.75 37.89 14.62
CA GLU A 70 -38.97 36.79 15.57
C GLU A 70 -40.09 37.08 16.57
N LYS A 71 -40.13 38.27 17.19
CA LYS A 71 -41.19 38.60 18.17
C LYS A 71 -42.60 38.45 17.59
N ALA A 72 -42.84 39.00 16.40
CA ALA A 72 -44.15 38.96 15.75
C ALA A 72 -44.53 37.53 15.32
N VAL A 73 -43.57 36.77 14.77
CA VAL A 73 -43.82 35.40 14.32
C VAL A 73 -43.97 34.43 15.50
N PHE A 74 -43.26 34.67 16.60
CA PHE A 74 -43.38 33.89 17.84
C PHE A 74 -44.74 34.08 18.49
N GLU A 75 -45.25 35.31 18.54
CA GLU A 75 -46.61 35.62 18.98
C GLU A 75 -47.67 34.99 18.06
N GLU A 76 -47.42 34.93 16.75
CA GLU A 76 -48.30 34.25 15.79
C GLU A 76 -48.30 32.73 15.96
N ILE A 77 -47.12 32.09 16.07
CA ILE A 77 -46.99 30.65 16.32
C ILE A 77 -47.63 30.27 17.65
N ASN A 78 -47.43 31.05 18.72
CA ASN A 78 -48.07 30.79 20.02
C ASN A 78 -49.60 30.86 19.95
N ARG A 79 -50.15 31.84 19.23
CA ARG A 79 -51.60 31.92 18.99
C ARG A 79 -52.11 30.68 18.25
N HIS A 80 -51.37 30.20 17.24
CA HIS A 80 -51.73 28.97 16.53
C HIS A 80 -51.60 27.73 17.43
N ILE A 81 -50.55 27.61 18.24
CA ILE A 81 -50.37 26.53 19.22
C ILE A 81 -51.55 26.48 20.20
N GLU A 82 -51.94 27.62 20.74
CA GLU A 82 -53.06 27.73 21.69
C GLU A 82 -54.41 27.43 21.01
N GLY A 83 -54.60 27.91 19.78
CA GLY A 83 -55.77 27.59 18.94
C GLY A 83 -55.89 26.09 18.65
N THR A 84 -54.82 25.45 18.15
CA THR A 84 -54.78 24.01 17.85
C THR A 84 -54.92 23.15 19.11
N LYS A 85 -54.37 23.59 20.24
CA LYS A 85 -54.54 22.93 21.55
C LYS A 85 -55.99 22.98 22.03
N ASN A 86 -56.65 24.12 21.88
CA ASN A 86 -58.06 24.27 22.26
C ASN A 86 -58.98 23.48 21.32
N LEU A 87 -58.69 23.45 20.02
CA LEU A 87 -59.43 22.63 19.03
C LEU A 87 -59.28 21.14 19.32
N SER A 88 -58.05 20.64 19.53
CA SER A 88 -57.79 19.23 19.86
C SER A 88 -58.46 18.81 21.17
N ALA A 89 -58.44 19.65 22.20
CA ALA A 89 -59.17 19.40 23.45
C ALA A 89 -60.71 19.43 23.28
N SER A 90 -61.23 20.14 22.27
CA SER A 90 -62.65 20.09 21.92
C SER A 90 -63.00 18.76 21.25
N VAL A 91 -62.20 18.33 20.26
CA VAL A 91 -62.38 17.07 19.54
C VAL A 91 -62.20 15.86 20.47
N GLU A 92 -61.25 15.89 21.41
CA GLU A 92 -61.08 14.84 22.44
C GLU A 92 -62.32 14.72 23.35
N ARG A 93 -62.97 15.84 23.69
CA ARG A 93 -64.22 15.83 24.49
C ARG A 93 -65.41 15.27 23.71
N GLU A 94 -65.42 15.39 22.39
CA GLU A 94 -66.44 14.77 21.52
C GLU A 94 -66.18 13.27 21.30
N LEU A 95 -64.92 12.85 21.13
CA LEU A 95 -64.51 11.44 21.04
C LEU A 95 -64.82 10.65 22.32
N ILE A 96 -64.81 11.27 23.50
CA ILE A 96 -65.26 10.65 24.75
C ILE A 96 -66.74 10.25 24.69
N LYS A 97 -67.55 10.99 23.91
CA LYS A 97 -68.98 10.69 23.72
C LYS A 97 -69.20 9.66 22.60
N ASN A 98 -68.38 9.69 21.56
CA ASN A 98 -68.43 8.78 20.39
C ASN A 98 -67.04 8.21 20.06
N PRO A 99 -66.62 7.08 20.68
CA PRO A 99 -65.25 6.57 20.58
C PRO A 99 -64.85 6.04 19.19
N ASP A 100 -65.81 5.50 18.44
CA ASP A 100 -65.58 4.81 17.16
C ASP A 100 -65.73 5.73 15.92
N ASP A 101 -65.79 7.05 16.11
CA ASP A 101 -65.93 8.02 15.01
C ASP A 101 -64.61 8.17 14.23
N ASP A 102 -64.55 7.59 13.03
CA ASP A 102 -63.35 7.61 12.15
C ASP A 102 -62.94 9.03 11.73
N TYR A 103 -63.90 9.95 11.53
CA TYR A 103 -63.62 11.33 11.15
C TYR A 103 -63.00 12.10 12.32
N LEU A 104 -63.58 12.02 13.53
CA LEU A 104 -63.04 12.70 14.71
C LEU A 104 -61.66 12.15 15.09
N ASN A 105 -61.44 10.83 14.94
CA ASN A 105 -60.14 10.21 15.17
C ASN A 105 -59.06 10.73 14.19
N LYS A 106 -59.37 10.85 12.90
CA LYS A 106 -58.46 11.44 11.89
C LYS A 106 -58.22 12.93 12.12
N LYS A 107 -59.27 13.69 12.43
CA LYS A 107 -59.18 15.11 12.76
C LYS A 107 -58.29 15.36 13.97
N LEU A 108 -58.42 14.54 15.02
CA LEU A 108 -57.56 14.62 16.20
C LEU A 108 -56.10 14.29 15.88
N ALA A 109 -55.84 13.29 15.03
CA ALA A 109 -54.49 12.94 14.61
C ALA A 109 -53.80 14.11 13.89
N ILE A 110 -54.47 14.74 12.91
CA ILE A 110 -53.96 15.90 12.16
C ILE A 110 -53.72 17.10 13.09
N LEU A 111 -54.62 17.36 14.05
CA LEU A 111 -54.44 18.46 15.01
C LEU A 111 -53.27 18.21 15.97
N LYS A 112 -53.05 16.96 16.40
CA LYS A 112 -51.89 16.57 17.22
C LYS A 112 -50.57 16.74 16.46
N GLU A 113 -50.56 16.35 15.19
CA GLU A 113 -49.39 16.52 14.32
C GLU A 113 -49.11 18.01 14.05
N THR A 114 -50.16 18.80 13.76
CA THR A 114 -50.07 20.27 13.61
C THR A 114 -49.48 20.94 14.85
N TYR A 115 -49.94 20.54 16.04
CA TYR A 115 -49.41 21.05 17.31
C TYR A 115 -47.91 20.73 17.48
N GLN A 116 -47.49 19.52 17.11
CA GLN A 116 -46.10 19.09 17.18
C GLN A 116 -45.21 19.87 16.19
N VAL A 117 -45.65 20.03 14.94
CA VAL A 117 -44.94 20.80 13.90
C VAL A 117 -44.76 22.26 14.30
N LEU A 118 -45.78 22.89 14.90
CA LEU A 118 -45.69 24.28 15.38
C LEU A 118 -44.62 24.44 16.48
N LYS A 119 -44.56 23.49 17.42
CA LYS A 119 -43.54 23.48 18.47
C LYS A 119 -42.13 23.26 17.91
N GLU A 120 -41.99 22.35 16.95
CA GLU A 120 -40.72 22.09 16.28
C GLU A 120 -40.26 23.31 15.47
N THR A 121 -41.18 24.00 14.80
CA THR A 121 -40.91 25.25 14.05
C THR A 121 -40.37 26.35 14.95
N GLN A 122 -40.96 26.52 16.13
CA GLN A 122 -40.47 27.48 17.13
C GLN A 122 -39.04 27.15 17.56
N ARG A 123 -38.80 25.88 17.91
CA ARG A 123 -37.49 25.40 18.36
C ARG A 123 -36.41 25.54 17.29
N ALA A 124 -36.70 25.14 16.05
CA ALA A 124 -35.78 25.23 14.92
C ALA A 124 -35.33 26.69 14.67
N ARG A 125 -36.24 27.65 14.83
CA ARG A 125 -35.92 29.09 14.71
C ARG A 125 -34.99 29.60 15.81
N GLU A 126 -35.24 29.21 17.06
CA GLU A 126 -34.36 29.55 18.20
C GLU A 126 -32.95 28.95 18.01
N GLU A 127 -32.88 27.69 17.56
CA GLU A 127 -31.62 26.99 17.27
C GLU A 127 -30.86 27.66 16.11
N LEU A 128 -31.55 28.08 15.04
CA LEU A 128 -30.96 28.82 13.92
C LEU A 128 -30.31 30.15 14.36
N ILE A 129 -30.98 30.93 15.21
CA ILE A 129 -30.46 32.23 15.69
C ILE A 129 -29.21 32.03 16.56
N SER A 130 -29.26 31.06 17.48
CA SER A 130 -28.11 30.66 18.29
C SER A 130 -26.93 30.21 17.41
N PHE A 131 -27.23 29.44 16.36
CA PHE A 131 -26.22 28.96 15.42
C PHE A 131 -25.57 30.10 14.64
N ILE A 132 -26.36 31.00 14.04
CA ILE A 132 -25.84 32.17 13.29
C ILE A 132 -24.98 33.05 14.19
N THR A 133 -25.38 33.25 15.46
CA THR A 133 -24.60 34.02 16.44
C THR A 133 -23.22 33.40 16.68
N ASN A 134 -23.16 32.07 16.86
CA ASN A 134 -21.89 31.34 17.02
C ASN A 134 -21.04 31.37 15.74
N PHE A 135 -21.67 31.31 14.57
CA PHE A 135 -20.98 31.42 13.29
C PHE A 135 -20.30 32.79 13.14
N ILE A 136 -21.04 33.88 13.38
CA ILE A 136 -20.52 35.25 13.36
C ILE A 136 -19.32 35.38 14.31
N LYS A 137 -19.37 34.77 15.50
CA LYS A 137 -18.29 34.81 16.50
C LYS A 137 -17.00 34.17 15.98
N GLU A 138 -17.06 32.96 15.42
CA GLU A 138 -15.87 32.29 14.86
C GLU A 138 -15.34 33.01 13.62
N LEU A 139 -16.24 33.53 12.79
CA LEU A 139 -15.86 34.23 11.57
C LEU A 139 -15.17 35.59 11.88
N LYS A 140 -15.62 36.32 12.91
CA LYS A 140 -14.91 37.49 13.44
C LYS A 140 -13.53 37.13 13.99
N LYS A 141 -13.42 36.05 14.76
CA LYS A 141 -12.13 35.59 15.32
C LYS A 141 -11.09 35.33 14.23
N PHE A 142 -11.51 34.80 13.08
CA PHE A 142 -10.64 34.63 11.91
C PHE A 142 -10.26 35.98 11.28
N LEU A 143 -11.23 36.88 11.08
CA LEU A 143 -11.00 38.20 10.49
C LEU A 143 -10.11 39.11 11.36
N ASP A 144 -10.08 38.91 12.68
CA ASP A 144 -9.20 39.63 13.61
C ASP A 144 -7.71 39.19 13.51
N ASP A 145 -7.42 37.99 12.98
CA ASP A 145 -6.06 37.46 12.81
C ASP A 145 -5.94 36.56 11.55
N PRO A 146 -6.11 37.13 10.34
CA PRO A 146 -6.16 36.37 9.09
C PRO A 146 -4.83 35.70 8.73
N ASP A 147 -3.71 36.29 9.18
CA ASP A 147 -2.35 35.76 8.98
C ASP A 147 -1.94 34.71 10.03
N PHE A 148 -2.84 34.38 10.96
CA PHE A 148 -2.62 33.45 12.06
C PHE A 148 -1.39 33.82 12.90
N SER A 149 -1.18 35.12 13.12
CA SER A 149 -0.04 35.65 13.86
C SER A 149 -0.02 35.21 15.33
N LYS A 150 -1.20 35.09 15.96
CA LYS A 150 -1.35 34.57 17.33
C LYS A 150 -0.99 33.09 17.37
N PHE A 151 -1.48 32.31 16.41
CA PHE A 151 -1.17 30.89 16.26
C PHE A 151 0.34 30.66 16.06
N LYS A 152 0.99 31.44 15.18
CA LYS A 152 2.45 31.36 14.97
C LYS A 152 3.25 31.63 16.25
N LYS A 153 2.80 32.57 17.09
CA LYS A 153 3.43 32.86 18.39
C LYS A 153 3.18 31.75 19.41
N GLU A 154 1.95 31.27 19.51
CA GLU A 154 1.54 30.20 20.43
C GLU A 154 2.37 28.92 20.21
N TYR A 155 2.52 28.51 18.96
CA TYR A 155 3.27 27.32 18.57
C TYR A 155 4.77 27.56 18.31
N LYS A 156 5.28 28.76 18.64
CA LYS A 156 6.71 29.14 18.50
C LYS A 156 7.28 28.85 17.10
N LEU A 157 6.50 29.10 16.04
CA LEU A 157 6.88 28.82 14.64
C LEU A 157 7.92 29.80 14.05
N GLN A 158 8.72 30.44 14.90
CA GLN A 158 9.75 31.40 14.49
C GLN A 158 11.06 30.68 14.20
N GLU A 159 11.76 31.07 13.14
CA GLU A 159 13.05 30.49 12.78
C GLU A 159 14.10 30.74 13.87
N ARG A 160 14.60 29.64 14.46
CA ARG A 160 15.72 29.63 15.40
C ARG A 160 16.94 28.99 14.76
N LEU A 161 18.13 29.34 15.25
CA LEU A 161 19.40 28.75 14.81
C LEU A 161 19.52 27.26 15.18
N TYR A 162 18.90 26.85 16.28
CA TYR A 162 18.99 25.48 16.81
C TYR A 162 17.62 24.99 17.27
N TYR A 163 17.33 23.73 16.98
CA TYR A 163 16.13 23.01 17.42
C TYR A 163 16.53 21.69 18.07
N SER A 164 15.87 21.37 19.18
CA SER A 164 16.07 20.11 19.90
C SER A 164 15.21 18.98 19.32
N PHE A 165 15.51 17.74 19.73
CA PHE A 165 14.65 16.59 19.42
C PHE A 165 13.24 16.77 20.00
N GLU A 166 13.13 17.35 21.20
CA GLU A 166 11.86 17.67 21.87
C GLU A 166 11.01 18.67 21.07
N ASP A 167 11.64 19.68 20.47
CA ASP A 167 10.91 20.68 19.67
C ASP A 167 10.29 20.03 18.43
N LEU A 168 11.01 19.11 17.79
CA LEU A 168 10.52 18.37 16.63
C LEU A 168 9.47 17.32 17.01
N GLN A 169 9.62 16.62 18.14
CA GLN A 169 8.58 15.74 18.66
C GLN A 169 7.28 16.52 18.92
N LYS A 170 7.36 17.64 19.63
CA LYS A 170 6.19 18.50 19.94
C LYS A 170 5.53 19.02 18.67
N LEU A 171 6.31 19.45 17.68
CA LEU A 171 5.77 19.91 16.41
C LEU A 171 5.06 18.77 15.66
N HIS A 172 5.63 17.57 15.65
CA HIS A 172 4.99 16.40 15.04
C HIS A 172 3.70 16.01 15.76
N GLU A 173 3.67 16.02 17.09
CA GLU A 173 2.46 15.78 17.88
C GLU A 173 1.37 16.80 17.55
N THR A 174 1.74 18.08 17.43
CA THR A 174 0.82 19.15 17.05
C THR A 174 0.26 18.93 15.65
N ILE A 175 1.11 18.49 14.70
CA ILE A 175 0.68 18.15 13.34
C ILE A 175 -0.31 16.99 13.38
N LEU A 176 -0.04 15.91 14.11
CA LEU A 176 -0.94 14.76 14.23
C LEU A 176 -2.30 15.14 14.85
N ASP A 177 -2.30 15.96 15.90
CA ASP A 177 -3.53 16.45 16.52
C ASP A 177 -4.33 17.32 15.54
N GLN A 178 -3.65 18.19 14.79
CA GLN A 178 -4.27 19.02 13.77
C GLN A 178 -4.79 18.22 12.55
N GLU A 179 -4.08 17.18 12.13
CA GLU A 179 -4.55 16.22 11.11
C GLU A 179 -5.82 15.51 11.58
N GLY A 180 -5.84 15.06 12.83
CA GLY A 180 -7.02 14.47 13.46
C GLY A 180 -8.22 15.42 13.44
N LEU A 181 -8.02 16.70 13.78
CA LEU A 181 -9.06 17.72 13.69
C LEU A 181 -9.56 17.90 12.26
N VAL A 182 -8.66 17.96 11.28
CA VAL A 182 -9.02 18.06 9.86
C VAL A 182 -9.85 16.86 9.42
N THR A 183 -9.47 15.64 9.79
CA THR A 183 -10.24 14.42 9.47
C THR A 183 -11.64 14.47 10.08
N GLN A 184 -11.75 14.82 11.37
CA GLN A 184 -13.05 14.96 12.04
C GLN A 184 -13.94 16.00 11.36
N LEU A 185 -13.38 17.14 10.94
CA LEU A 185 -14.11 18.18 10.23
C LEU A 185 -14.51 17.77 8.81
N VAL A 186 -13.69 16.97 8.11
CA VAL A 186 -14.05 16.39 6.80
C VAL A 186 -15.22 15.41 6.95
N ASP A 187 -15.17 14.53 7.94
CA ASP A 187 -16.27 13.58 8.21
C ASP A 187 -17.55 14.34 8.61
N ARG A 188 -17.41 15.37 9.46
CA ARG A 188 -18.53 16.26 9.81
C ARG A 188 -19.11 16.95 8.58
N GLN A 189 -18.27 17.46 7.69
CA GLN A 189 -18.73 18.08 6.43
C GLN A 189 -19.50 17.09 5.57
N LYS A 190 -19.00 15.86 5.43
CA LYS A 190 -19.65 14.80 4.66
C LYS A 190 -21.01 14.42 5.26
N ASN A 191 -21.09 14.27 6.58
CA ASN A 191 -22.31 13.92 7.28
C ASN A 191 -23.38 15.02 7.15
N VAL A 192 -23.00 16.29 7.34
CA VAL A 192 -23.94 17.42 7.22
C VAL A 192 -24.40 17.60 5.76
N ARG A 193 -23.53 17.35 4.76
CA ARG A 193 -23.94 17.37 3.34
C ARG A 193 -24.88 16.21 2.99
N ALA A 194 -24.66 15.03 3.56
CA ALA A 194 -25.58 13.91 3.39
C ALA A 194 -26.94 14.18 4.04
N GLU A 195 -26.94 14.79 5.24
CA GLU A 195 -28.13 15.26 5.94
C GLU A 195 -28.92 16.26 5.07
N TYR A 196 -28.25 17.24 4.47
CA TYR A 196 -28.85 18.22 3.55
C TYR A 196 -29.54 17.57 2.34
N GLU A 197 -28.86 16.67 1.63
CA GLU A 197 -29.45 15.99 0.46
C GLU A 197 -30.61 15.07 0.89
N SER A 198 -30.49 14.39 2.03
CA SER A 198 -31.55 13.54 2.58
C SER A 198 -32.80 14.36 2.93
N GLN A 199 -32.64 15.51 3.59
CA GLN A 199 -33.75 16.42 3.90
C GLN A 199 -34.40 16.95 2.62
N LYS A 200 -33.60 17.40 1.65
CA LYS A 200 -34.11 17.89 0.36
C LYS A 200 -34.91 16.83 -0.40
N HIS A 201 -34.44 15.58 -0.41
CA HIS A 201 -35.18 14.46 -1.00
C HIS A 201 -36.48 14.18 -0.26
N THR A 202 -36.47 14.23 1.08
CA THR A 202 -37.66 14.04 1.92
C THR A 202 -38.71 15.13 1.65
N ILE A 203 -38.28 16.39 1.60
CA ILE A 203 -39.15 17.53 1.28
C ILE A 203 -39.77 17.37 -0.11
N ALA A 204 -38.98 16.96 -1.11
CA ALA A 204 -39.48 16.74 -2.48
C ALA A 204 -40.47 15.56 -2.55
N ALA A 205 -40.22 14.47 -1.80
CA ALA A 205 -41.11 13.31 -1.73
C ALA A 205 -42.44 13.67 -1.05
N ASN A 206 -42.39 14.36 0.10
CA ASN A 206 -43.57 14.82 0.84
C ASN A 206 -44.42 15.76 -0.02
N LYS A 207 -43.77 16.69 -0.76
CA LYS A 207 -44.44 17.56 -1.72
C LYS A 207 -45.15 16.79 -2.83
N GLN A 208 -44.51 15.77 -3.38
CA GLN A 208 -45.10 14.94 -4.44
C GLN A 208 -46.26 14.09 -3.92
N GLU A 209 -46.16 13.55 -2.70
CA GLU A 209 -47.25 12.79 -2.08
C GLU A 209 -48.47 13.68 -1.80
N TYR A 210 -48.23 14.88 -1.28
CA TYR A 210 -49.28 15.88 -1.07
C TYR A 210 -50.00 16.26 -2.38
N GLU A 211 -49.25 16.57 -3.45
CA GLU A 211 -49.85 16.91 -4.75
C GLU A 211 -50.68 15.75 -5.33
N LYS A 212 -50.25 14.50 -5.13
CA LYS A 212 -51.02 13.31 -5.52
C LYS A 212 -52.33 13.18 -4.72
N ARG A 213 -52.29 13.41 -3.40
CA ARG A 213 -53.50 13.39 -2.56
C ARG A 213 -54.47 14.49 -2.98
N LYS A 214 -53.96 15.71 -3.19
CA LYS A 214 -54.73 16.87 -3.69
C LYS A 214 -55.39 16.60 -5.04
N GLN A 215 -54.70 15.93 -5.97
CA GLN A 215 -55.28 15.53 -7.26
C GLN A 215 -56.38 14.48 -7.10
N LYS A 216 -56.14 13.42 -6.31
CA LYS A 216 -57.12 12.34 -6.04
C LYS A 216 -58.42 12.88 -5.42
N LEU A 217 -58.33 13.95 -4.65
CA LEU A 217 -59.50 14.57 -4.00
C LEU A 217 -60.23 15.58 -4.89
N ARG A 218 -59.54 16.24 -5.83
CA ARG A 218 -60.21 16.97 -6.92
C ARG A 218 -61.03 16.04 -7.82
N GLU A 219 -60.56 14.80 -7.99
CA GLU A 219 -61.30 13.75 -8.68
C GLU A 219 -62.53 13.30 -7.86
N ILE A 220 -62.39 13.11 -6.55
CA ILE A 220 -63.52 12.75 -5.64
C ILE A 220 -64.59 13.86 -5.58
N ALA A 221 -64.19 15.13 -5.48
CA ALA A 221 -65.09 16.28 -5.46
C ALA A 221 -65.85 16.51 -6.78
N SER A 222 -65.49 15.80 -7.85
CA SER A 222 -66.17 15.84 -9.16
C SER A 222 -67.27 14.77 -9.34
N ILE A 223 -67.48 13.90 -8.34
CA ILE A 223 -68.46 12.80 -8.35
C ILE A 223 -69.83 13.31 -7.84
N PRO A 224 -70.95 13.09 -8.56
CA PRO A 224 -72.30 13.44 -8.10
C PRO A 224 -72.71 12.65 -6.85
N LEU A 225 -73.38 13.32 -5.90
CA LEU A 225 -73.73 12.85 -4.54
C LEU A 225 -74.52 11.53 -4.42
N GLU A 226 -75.04 10.96 -5.51
CA GLU A 226 -75.97 9.81 -5.46
C GLU A 226 -75.29 8.43 -5.35
N ASN A 227 -73.95 8.34 -5.41
CA ASN A 227 -73.22 7.05 -5.41
C ASN A 227 -72.36 6.77 -4.15
N PHE A 228 -72.44 7.57 -3.10
CA PHE A 228 -71.68 7.31 -1.86
C PHE A 228 -72.46 6.38 -0.92
N GLY A 229 -72.17 5.07 -0.98
CA GLY A 229 -72.60 4.10 0.02
C GLY A 229 -71.70 4.13 1.26
N PHE A 230 -72.31 4.26 2.44
CA PHE A 230 -71.74 4.12 3.80
C PHE A 230 -70.22 4.41 3.94
N GLY A 231 -69.87 5.69 4.02
CA GLY A 231 -68.55 6.25 4.37
C GLY A 231 -68.71 7.75 4.72
N MET A 232 -67.65 8.39 5.25
CA MET A 232 -67.64 9.82 5.67
C MET A 232 -68.33 10.75 4.65
N ASP A 233 -69.04 11.78 5.14
CA ASP A 233 -69.70 12.79 4.30
C ASP A 233 -68.66 13.62 3.52
N VAL A 234 -69.00 14.07 2.31
CA VAL A 234 -68.13 14.89 1.43
C VAL A 234 -67.66 16.16 2.15
N GLN A 235 -68.49 16.73 3.03
CA GLN A 235 -68.12 17.88 3.86
C GLN A 235 -67.06 17.53 4.93
N GLN A 236 -67.15 16.35 5.54
CA GLN A 236 -66.18 15.87 6.52
C GLN A 236 -64.81 15.60 5.86
N GLU A 237 -64.81 15.03 4.66
CA GLU A 237 -63.59 14.79 3.89
C GLU A 237 -62.93 16.09 3.42
N THR A 238 -63.73 17.12 3.10
CA THR A 238 -63.26 18.47 2.75
C THR A 238 -62.63 19.20 3.96
N ASP A 239 -63.22 19.08 5.15
CA ASP A 239 -62.68 19.68 6.38
C ASP A 239 -61.36 19.02 6.83
N LEU A 240 -61.25 17.69 6.76
CA LEU A 240 -59.98 17.00 7.02
C LEU A 240 -58.87 17.46 6.06
N LEU A 241 -59.22 17.68 4.79
CA LEU A 241 -58.32 18.18 3.76
C LEU A 241 -57.79 19.59 4.03
N GLU A 242 -58.65 20.50 4.45
CA GLU A 242 -58.24 21.87 4.79
C GLU A 242 -57.26 21.85 5.98
N LEU A 243 -57.47 20.98 6.96
CA LEU A 243 -56.56 20.76 8.07
C LEU A 243 -55.23 20.12 7.63
N GLU A 244 -55.27 19.15 6.70
CA GLU A 244 -54.06 18.58 6.09
C GLU A 244 -53.27 19.62 5.25
N GLU A 245 -53.96 20.51 4.54
CA GLU A 245 -53.33 21.61 3.80
C GLU A 245 -52.64 22.61 4.74
N GLN A 246 -53.29 22.96 5.85
CA GLN A 246 -52.68 23.80 6.89
C GLN A 246 -51.46 23.12 7.51
N LEU A 247 -51.57 21.83 7.87
CA LEU A 247 -50.45 21.03 8.36
C LEU A 247 -49.29 21.00 7.37
N TYR A 248 -49.56 20.78 6.09
CA TYR A 248 -48.54 20.75 5.04
C TYR A 248 -47.83 22.10 4.91
N ARG A 249 -48.56 23.22 4.90
CA ARG A 249 -47.95 24.57 4.82
C ARG A 249 -47.04 24.84 6.01
N LEU A 250 -47.47 24.47 7.22
CA LEU A 250 -46.66 24.60 8.43
C LEU A 250 -45.41 23.70 8.36
N THR A 251 -45.57 22.48 7.85
CA THR A 251 -44.46 21.54 7.62
C THR A 251 -43.49 22.06 6.55
N GLU A 252 -43.96 22.74 5.50
CA GLU A 252 -43.10 23.41 4.49
C GLU A 252 -42.29 24.54 5.15
N THR A 253 -42.91 25.35 6.02
CA THR A 253 -42.18 26.40 6.76
C THR A 253 -41.14 25.85 7.73
N LEU A 254 -41.42 24.74 8.43
CA LEU A 254 -40.45 24.04 9.27
C LEU A 254 -39.26 23.57 8.43
N ASN A 255 -39.54 22.86 7.33
CA ASN A 255 -38.53 22.34 6.41
C ASN A 255 -37.65 23.45 5.80
N GLU A 256 -38.20 24.63 5.50
CA GLU A 256 -37.42 25.77 5.03
C GLU A 256 -36.44 26.29 6.08
N VAL A 257 -36.86 26.36 7.35
CA VAL A 257 -36.01 26.78 8.48
C VAL A 257 -34.90 25.76 8.71
N ASP A 258 -35.23 24.48 8.75
CA ASP A 258 -34.26 23.39 8.92
C ASP A 258 -33.25 23.38 7.77
N LEU A 259 -33.70 23.52 6.52
CA LEU A 259 -32.81 23.53 5.35
C LEU A 259 -31.88 24.75 5.35
N LYS A 260 -32.36 25.91 5.82
CA LYS A 260 -31.50 27.08 6.05
C LYS A 260 -30.46 26.82 7.14
N GLU A 261 -30.86 26.23 8.26
CA GLU A 261 -29.95 25.87 9.35
C GLU A 261 -28.85 24.93 8.87
N VAL A 262 -29.22 23.84 8.18
CA VAL A 262 -28.25 22.89 7.62
C VAL A 262 -27.32 23.58 6.61
N THR A 263 -27.82 24.51 5.79
CA THR A 263 -27.00 25.30 4.85
C THR A 263 -25.94 26.14 5.58
N TYR A 264 -26.32 26.81 6.67
CA TYR A 264 -25.36 27.55 7.50
C TYR A 264 -24.40 26.62 8.24
N ARG A 265 -24.86 25.44 8.69
CA ARG A 265 -24.00 24.39 9.29
C ARG A 265 -22.92 23.91 8.31
N ILE A 266 -23.26 23.70 7.03
CA ILE A 266 -22.28 23.38 5.98
C ILE A 266 -21.23 24.49 5.89
N SER A 267 -21.68 25.75 5.76
CA SER A 267 -20.81 26.93 5.62
C SER A 267 -19.88 27.14 6.82
N PHE A 268 -20.39 26.88 8.03
CA PHE A 268 -19.62 26.97 9.27
C PHE A 268 -18.55 25.88 9.35
N VAL A 269 -18.89 24.63 9.04
CA VAL A 269 -17.92 23.52 9.00
C VAL A 269 -16.87 23.78 7.92
N GLU A 270 -17.25 24.39 6.79
CA GLU A 270 -16.32 24.81 5.74
C GLU A 270 -15.32 25.87 6.22
N LEU A 271 -15.76 26.87 6.99
CA LEU A 271 -14.87 27.84 7.63
C LEU A 271 -13.91 27.16 8.62
N GLN A 272 -14.43 26.33 9.52
CA GLN A 272 -13.60 25.62 10.51
C GLN A 272 -12.56 24.75 9.82
N LEU A 273 -12.99 24.02 8.78
CA LEU A 273 -12.12 23.19 8.00
C LEU A 273 -11.07 24.05 7.31
N PHE A 274 -11.44 25.20 6.70
CA PHE A 274 -10.53 26.18 6.09
C PHE A 274 -9.39 26.57 7.04
N ILE A 275 -9.76 27.06 8.23
CA ILE A 275 -8.83 27.45 9.30
C ILE A 275 -7.92 26.28 9.68
N ALA A 276 -8.50 25.11 9.94
CA ALA A 276 -7.75 23.95 10.42
C ALA A 276 -6.69 23.47 9.41
N LYS A 277 -7.02 23.46 8.10
CA LYS A 277 -6.03 23.09 7.06
C LYS A 277 -4.97 24.16 6.86
N ALA A 278 -5.32 25.45 6.91
CA ALA A 278 -4.34 26.52 6.80
C ALA A 278 -3.29 26.44 7.93
N GLN A 279 -3.75 26.20 9.16
CA GLN A 279 -2.88 25.94 10.31
C GLN A 279 -2.02 24.69 10.13
N LEU A 280 -2.61 23.59 9.63
CA LEU A 280 -1.88 22.35 9.34
C LEU A 280 -0.76 22.56 8.31
N ASP A 281 -1.06 23.28 7.23
CA ASP A 281 -0.09 23.59 6.17
C ASP A 281 1.08 24.42 6.75
N MET A 282 0.80 25.41 7.59
CA MET A 282 1.83 26.20 8.28
C MET A 282 2.73 25.34 9.19
N LEU A 283 2.14 24.42 9.97
CA LEU A 283 2.90 23.52 10.83
C LEU A 283 3.80 22.58 10.01
N LYS A 284 3.28 22.03 8.92
CA LYS A 284 4.03 21.15 8.00
C LYS A 284 5.16 21.90 7.31
N ASP A 285 4.94 23.13 6.86
CA ASP A 285 5.97 23.95 6.26
C ASP A 285 7.06 24.33 7.26
N HIS A 286 6.68 24.63 8.51
CA HIS A 286 7.65 24.85 9.58
C HIS A 286 8.45 23.57 9.88
N LEU A 287 7.82 22.39 9.94
CA LEU A 287 8.52 21.11 10.13
C LEU A 287 9.58 20.89 9.04
N ARG A 288 9.25 21.20 7.78
CA ARG A 288 10.19 21.10 6.65
C ARG A 288 11.37 22.07 6.80
N ALA A 289 11.13 23.27 7.31
CA ALA A 289 12.17 24.27 7.54
C ALA A 289 13.14 23.86 8.68
N ILE A 290 12.64 23.26 9.76
CA ILE A 290 13.47 22.91 10.93
C ILE A 290 14.17 21.55 10.82
N LYS A 291 13.63 20.61 10.04
CA LYS A 291 14.17 19.25 9.96
C LYS A 291 15.67 19.18 9.61
N PRO A 292 16.21 20.03 8.69
CA PRO A 292 17.65 20.06 8.40
C PRO A 292 18.54 20.65 9.50
N SER A 293 18.01 21.48 10.40
CA SER A 293 18.78 22.19 11.43
C SER A 293 18.87 21.45 12.76
N ILE A 294 18.16 20.32 12.90
CA ILE A 294 18.19 19.50 14.11
C ILE A 294 19.42 18.62 14.13
N ARG A 295 20.14 18.65 15.26
CA ARG A 295 21.22 17.72 15.54
C ARG A 295 20.96 17.08 16.89
N VAL A 296 20.96 15.76 16.92
CA VAL A 296 21.03 14.97 18.15
C VAL A 296 22.47 14.48 18.25
N SER A 297 23.13 14.79 19.36
CA SER A 297 24.49 14.36 19.64
C SER A 297 24.50 13.05 20.45
N GLU A 298 25.66 12.40 20.51
CA GLU A 298 25.85 11.23 21.38
C GLU A 298 25.71 11.59 22.86
N ALA A 299 26.12 12.81 23.24
CA ALA A 299 25.96 13.35 24.59
C ALA A 299 24.47 13.48 24.97
N ASP A 300 23.60 13.89 24.04
CA ASP A 300 22.16 13.98 24.29
C ASP A 300 21.52 12.61 24.55
N VAL A 301 22.02 11.57 23.88
CA VAL A 301 21.59 10.17 24.09
C VAL A 301 22.08 9.65 25.44
N ALA A 302 23.34 9.95 25.80
CA ALA A 302 23.89 9.57 27.10
C ALA A 302 23.12 10.24 28.25
N PHE A 303 22.87 11.56 28.15
CA PHE A 303 22.08 12.31 29.12
C PHE A 303 20.65 11.73 29.27
N ALA A 304 20.00 11.36 28.16
CA ALA A 304 18.67 10.74 28.20
C ALA A 304 18.67 9.33 28.82
N LYS A 305 19.79 8.60 28.78
CA LYS A 305 19.95 7.32 29.48
C LYS A 305 20.14 7.54 30.98
N ASP A 306 20.93 8.53 31.37
CA ASP A 306 21.12 8.90 32.78
C ASP A 306 19.81 9.41 33.42
N GLU A 307 19.04 10.22 32.69
CA GLU A 307 17.71 10.69 33.10
C GLU A 307 16.74 9.51 33.29
N LEU A 308 16.75 8.53 32.38
CA LEU A 308 15.94 7.32 32.50
C LEU A 308 16.32 6.47 33.73
N ILE A 309 17.61 6.39 34.08
CA ILE A 309 18.06 5.67 35.29
C ILE A 309 17.52 6.34 36.56
N LYS A 310 17.55 7.68 36.63
CA LYS A 310 16.96 8.43 37.76
C LYS A 310 15.45 8.18 37.85
N GLU A 311 14.74 8.27 36.73
CA GLU A 311 13.30 8.01 36.68
C GLU A 311 12.96 6.57 37.10
N GLN A 312 13.79 5.58 36.73
CA GLN A 312 13.62 4.19 37.17
C GLN A 312 13.71 4.06 38.69
N GLN A 313 14.68 4.73 39.33
CA GLN A 313 14.83 4.71 40.80
C GLN A 313 13.60 5.32 41.50
N GLU A 314 13.12 6.45 41.00
CA GLU A 314 11.91 7.09 41.53
C GLU A 314 10.66 6.22 41.31
N TYR A 315 10.52 5.63 40.12
CA TYR A 315 9.45 4.70 39.80
C TYR A 315 9.39 3.52 40.78
N PHE A 316 10.52 2.86 41.06
CA PHE A 316 10.54 1.73 42.00
C PHE A 316 10.10 2.18 43.41
N SER A 317 10.52 3.37 43.83
CA SER A 317 10.14 3.95 45.12
C SER A 317 8.63 4.26 45.18
N ARG A 318 8.06 4.90 44.16
CA ARG A 318 6.62 5.19 44.07
C ARG A 318 5.78 3.91 44.01
N LYS A 319 6.18 2.95 43.18
CA LYS A 319 5.49 1.67 43.02
C LYS A 319 5.48 0.84 44.30
N GLU A 320 6.58 0.84 45.05
CA GLU A 320 6.68 0.11 46.31
C GLU A 320 5.77 0.71 47.39
N MET A 321 5.68 2.03 47.49
CA MET A 321 4.73 2.69 48.42
C MET A 321 3.27 2.27 48.13
N ILE A 322 2.86 2.31 46.86
CA ILE A 322 1.50 1.91 46.45
C ILE A 322 1.28 0.42 46.71
N ARG A 323 2.29 -0.42 46.46
CA ARG A 323 2.22 -1.87 46.69
C ARG A 323 2.03 -2.21 48.17
N GLN A 324 2.75 -1.52 49.07
CA GLN A 324 2.60 -1.70 50.51
C GLN A 324 1.19 -1.32 50.99
N GLU A 325 0.65 -0.20 50.49
CA GLU A 325 -0.72 0.23 50.79
C GLU A 325 -1.75 -0.80 50.27
N ARG A 326 -1.55 -1.30 49.04
CA ARG A 326 -2.38 -2.34 48.43
C ARG A 326 -2.35 -3.65 49.21
N GLU A 327 -1.20 -4.06 49.70
CA GLU A 327 -1.05 -5.24 50.57
C GLU A 327 -1.74 -5.06 51.93
N LYS A 328 -1.59 -3.88 52.54
CA LYS A 328 -2.27 -3.53 53.80
C LYS A 328 -3.80 -3.61 53.63
N THR A 329 -4.33 -2.98 52.60
CA THR A 329 -5.77 -3.01 52.28
C THR A 329 -6.26 -4.42 51.94
N SER A 330 -5.45 -5.22 51.23
CA SER A 330 -5.76 -6.62 50.94
C SER A 330 -5.81 -7.50 52.21
N LYS A 331 -4.87 -7.32 53.14
CA LYS A 331 -4.89 -8.02 54.45
C LYS A 331 -6.14 -7.63 55.25
N GLN A 332 -6.48 -6.34 55.28
CA GLN A 332 -7.68 -5.83 55.95
C GLN A 332 -8.97 -6.40 55.35
N LYS A 333 -9.08 -6.45 54.01
CA LYS A 333 -10.20 -7.07 53.31
C LYS A 333 -10.33 -8.55 53.68
N LYS A 334 -9.24 -9.34 53.60
CA LYS A 334 -9.26 -10.78 53.93
C LYS A 334 -9.68 -11.05 55.38
N ALA A 335 -9.27 -10.22 56.32
CA ALA A 335 -9.67 -10.35 57.72
C ALA A 335 -11.18 -10.13 57.91
N ARG A 336 -11.72 -9.07 57.31
CA ARG A 336 -13.14 -8.72 57.37
C ARG A 336 -14.03 -9.64 56.53
N GLU A 337 -13.50 -10.25 55.49
CA GLU A 337 -14.20 -11.24 54.66
C GLU A 337 -14.49 -12.52 55.44
N LYS A 338 -13.52 -13.00 56.24
CA LYS A 338 -13.72 -14.12 57.18
C LYS A 338 -14.79 -13.78 58.22
N GLU A 339 -14.78 -12.56 58.76
CA GLU A 339 -15.79 -12.07 59.70
C GLU A 339 -17.19 -12.04 59.05
N LEU A 340 -17.31 -11.56 57.81
CA LEU A 340 -18.56 -11.57 57.07
C LEU A 340 -19.10 -12.98 56.87
N THR A 341 -18.24 -13.94 56.49
CA THR A 341 -18.69 -15.32 56.26
C THR A 341 -19.16 -15.99 57.55
N GLN A 342 -18.47 -15.75 58.66
CA GLN A 342 -18.86 -16.26 59.98
C GLN A 342 -20.16 -15.61 60.47
N LEU A 343 -20.31 -14.30 60.26
CA LEU A 343 -21.50 -13.53 60.64
C LEU A 343 -22.72 -13.95 59.82
N ALA A 344 -22.57 -14.09 58.49
CA ALA A 344 -23.63 -14.53 57.59
C ALA A 344 -24.12 -15.94 57.92
N LYS A 345 -23.20 -16.87 58.23
CA LYS A 345 -23.55 -18.23 58.70
C LYS A 345 -24.27 -18.21 60.04
N ARG A 346 -23.81 -17.40 61.00
CA ARG A 346 -24.44 -17.28 62.33
C ARG A 346 -25.87 -16.72 62.25
N LEU A 347 -26.10 -15.77 61.35
CA LEU A 347 -27.39 -15.09 61.18
C LEU A 347 -28.29 -15.74 60.12
N ASN A 348 -27.85 -16.84 59.49
CA ASN A 348 -28.55 -17.54 58.41
C ASN A 348 -28.97 -16.64 57.25
N ILE A 349 -28.05 -15.78 56.79
CA ILE A 349 -28.26 -14.88 55.65
C ILE A 349 -27.38 -15.35 54.49
N GLU A 350 -28.01 -15.74 53.38
CA GLU A 350 -27.30 -16.05 52.15
C GLU A 350 -26.67 -14.79 51.55
N LEU A 351 -25.36 -14.83 51.32
CA LEU A 351 -24.64 -13.81 50.60
C LEU A 351 -24.95 -13.95 49.11
N GLY A 352 -25.45 -12.89 48.49
CA GLY A 352 -25.84 -12.90 47.09
C GLY A 352 -26.35 -11.54 46.63
N ARG A 353 -26.92 -11.52 45.43
CA ARG A 353 -27.33 -10.30 44.73
C ARG A 353 -28.24 -9.40 45.56
N GLU A 354 -29.15 -9.98 46.34
CA GLU A 354 -30.11 -9.23 47.15
C GLU A 354 -29.45 -8.46 48.32
N VAL A 355 -28.37 -8.99 48.88
CA VAL A 355 -27.59 -8.35 49.96
C VAL A 355 -26.61 -7.33 49.36
N ASP A 356 -26.14 -7.58 48.15
CA ASP A 356 -25.26 -6.68 47.41
C ASP A 356 -25.98 -5.42 46.92
N GLU A 357 -27.22 -5.59 46.47
CA GLU A 357 -28.07 -4.50 45.97
C GLU A 357 -28.92 -3.85 47.07
N TRP A 358 -28.87 -4.34 48.32
CA TRP A 358 -29.77 -3.94 49.41
C TRP A 358 -31.26 -4.07 49.04
N SER A 359 -31.61 -5.05 48.21
CA SER A 359 -32.99 -5.28 47.73
C SER A 359 -33.76 -6.34 48.51
N LYS A 360 -33.11 -7.04 49.45
CA LYS A 360 -33.76 -8.05 50.30
C LYS A 360 -34.69 -7.39 51.31
N GLU A 361 -35.97 -7.72 51.29
CA GLU A 361 -36.90 -7.26 52.32
C GLU A 361 -36.72 -8.06 53.63
N PRO A 362 -36.44 -7.40 54.77
CA PRO A 362 -36.38 -8.07 56.06
C PRO A 362 -37.78 -8.49 56.53
N LYS A 363 -37.86 -9.62 57.25
CA LYS A 363 -39.10 -10.04 57.91
C LYS A 363 -39.50 -9.01 58.97
N LEU A 364 -40.80 -8.84 59.25
CA LEU A 364 -41.38 -7.89 60.23
C LEU A 364 -41.02 -8.21 61.70
N THR A 365 -39.74 -8.31 62.01
CA THR A 365 -39.17 -8.63 63.32
C THR A 365 -37.88 -7.84 63.53
N VAL A 366 -37.66 -7.32 64.73
CA VAL A 366 -36.45 -6.52 65.03
C VAL A 366 -35.13 -7.27 64.74
N PRO A 367 -34.98 -8.57 65.10
CA PRO A 367 -33.76 -9.32 64.78
C PRO A 367 -33.49 -9.43 63.28
N SER A 368 -34.52 -9.57 62.43
CA SER A 368 -34.34 -9.68 60.98
C SER A 368 -33.87 -8.38 60.33
N TYR A 369 -34.32 -7.22 60.82
CA TYR A 369 -33.86 -5.91 60.36
C TYR A 369 -32.40 -5.68 60.77
N LEU A 370 -32.07 -5.94 62.04
CA LEU A 370 -30.71 -5.78 62.56
C LEU A 370 -29.72 -6.73 61.91
N SER A 371 -30.07 -8.01 61.72
CA SER A 371 -29.19 -9.00 61.11
C SER A 371 -28.87 -8.67 59.65
N LEU A 372 -29.87 -8.23 58.89
CA LEU A 372 -29.70 -7.82 57.50
C LEU A 372 -28.82 -6.58 57.39
N ALA A 373 -29.08 -5.55 58.21
CA ALA A 373 -28.27 -4.33 58.19
C ALA A 373 -26.83 -4.59 58.65
N GLN A 374 -26.62 -5.45 59.64
CA GLN A 374 -25.28 -5.77 60.15
C GLN A 374 -24.43 -6.51 59.10
N VAL A 375 -25.02 -7.49 58.39
CA VAL A 375 -24.36 -8.20 57.28
C VAL A 375 -24.16 -7.28 56.07
N GLY A 376 -25.18 -6.47 55.73
CA GLY A 376 -25.15 -5.54 54.62
C GLY A 376 -24.07 -4.47 54.77
N VAL A 377 -23.91 -3.86 55.95
CA VAL A 377 -22.86 -2.85 56.21
C VAL A 377 -21.48 -3.42 56.00
N LEU A 378 -21.21 -4.60 56.55
CA LEU A 378 -19.91 -5.25 56.44
C LEU A 378 -19.62 -5.67 54.99
N ASN A 379 -20.65 -6.11 54.24
CA ASN A 379 -20.54 -6.38 52.81
C ASN A 379 -20.25 -5.11 51.99
N SER A 380 -20.98 -4.01 52.24
CA SER A 380 -20.73 -2.72 51.60
C SER A 380 -19.33 -2.17 51.91
N TYR A 381 -18.83 -2.41 53.13
CA TYR A 381 -17.45 -2.07 53.50
C TYR A 381 -16.41 -2.89 52.73
N LEU A 382 -16.59 -4.21 52.62
CA LEU A 382 -15.71 -5.07 51.83
C LEU A 382 -15.70 -4.73 50.34
N ARG A 383 -16.86 -4.37 49.79
CA ARG A 383 -16.99 -3.88 48.41
C ARG A 383 -16.25 -2.56 48.22
N ALA A 384 -16.31 -1.65 49.19
CA ALA A 384 -15.51 -0.42 49.19
C ALA A 384 -14.00 -0.71 49.21
N LEU A 385 -13.53 -1.61 50.09
CA LEU A 385 -12.12 -2.03 50.11
C LEU A 385 -11.69 -2.70 48.79
N ASN A 386 -12.58 -3.45 48.13
CA ASN A 386 -12.27 -4.07 46.85
C ASN A 386 -12.05 -3.01 45.75
N LYS A 387 -12.89 -1.96 45.72
CA LYS A 387 -12.70 -0.83 44.78
C LYS A 387 -11.45 -0.02 45.07
N GLU A 388 -11.08 0.09 46.34
CA GLU A 388 -9.83 0.73 46.76
C GLU A 388 -8.59 -0.07 46.28
N ILE A 389 -8.63 -1.40 46.35
CA ILE A 389 -7.59 -2.26 45.75
C ILE A 389 -7.53 -2.10 44.22
N GLU A 390 -8.68 -2.11 43.53
CA GLU A 390 -8.72 -1.87 42.07
C GLU A 390 -8.12 -0.50 41.69
N LEU A 391 -8.34 0.54 42.52
CA LEU A 391 -7.74 1.86 42.33
C LEU A 391 -6.22 1.84 42.49
N LEU A 392 -5.70 1.17 43.52
CA LEU A 392 -4.27 1.03 43.75
C LEU A 392 -3.59 0.22 42.61
N ASP A 393 -4.23 -0.85 42.15
CA ASP A 393 -3.75 -1.64 41.00
C ASP A 393 -3.73 -0.78 39.71
N ALA A 394 -4.71 0.11 39.52
CA ALA A 394 -4.72 1.06 38.40
C ALA A 394 -3.63 2.14 38.52
N GLN A 395 -3.33 2.63 39.73
CA GLN A 395 -2.23 3.57 39.96
C GLN A 395 -0.86 2.93 39.66
N ILE A 396 -0.66 1.67 40.03
CA ILE A 396 0.55 0.91 39.66
C ILE A 396 0.67 0.82 38.14
N ALA A 397 -0.41 0.47 37.44
CA ALA A 397 -0.42 0.38 35.99
C ALA A 397 -0.14 1.74 35.31
N LEU A 398 -0.59 2.85 35.90
CA LEU A 398 -0.25 4.19 35.44
C LEU A 398 1.24 4.50 35.55
N GLU A 399 1.87 4.16 36.68
CA GLU A 399 3.32 4.33 36.83
C GLU A 399 4.11 3.43 35.86
N ASP A 400 3.62 2.22 35.57
CA ASP A 400 4.20 1.32 34.56
C ASP A 400 4.17 1.96 33.16
N GLU A 401 3.05 2.56 32.75
CA GLU A 401 2.95 3.22 31.44
C GLU A 401 3.76 4.52 31.35
N LYS A 402 3.88 5.30 32.44
CA LYS A 402 4.78 6.46 32.48
C LYS A 402 6.23 6.05 32.24
N LEU A 403 6.70 4.99 32.92
CA LEU A 403 8.05 4.48 32.72
C LEU A 403 8.26 3.93 31.31
N ASN A 404 7.26 3.23 30.75
CA ASN A 404 7.28 2.74 29.39
C ASN A 404 7.44 3.88 28.37
N TYR A 405 6.67 4.97 28.53
CA TYR A 405 6.79 6.17 27.71
C TYR A 405 8.20 6.79 27.79
N GLN A 406 8.77 6.93 28.98
CA GLN A 406 10.13 7.49 29.14
C GLN A 406 11.20 6.57 28.52
N SER A 407 11.10 5.26 28.73
CA SER A 407 12.00 4.29 28.10
C SER A 407 11.94 4.38 26.57
N LEU A 408 10.74 4.51 26.02
CA LEU A 408 10.53 4.67 24.60
C LEU A 408 11.06 6.00 24.08
N ARG A 409 10.92 7.08 24.84
CA ARG A 409 11.49 8.40 24.53
C ARG A 409 13.01 8.39 24.46
N THR A 410 13.68 7.65 25.34
CA THR A 410 15.14 7.47 25.27
C THR A 410 15.53 6.63 24.05
N LYS A 411 14.78 5.56 23.74
CA LYS A 411 15.01 4.74 22.53
C LYS A 411 14.78 5.52 21.24
N SER A 412 13.73 6.34 21.18
CA SER A 412 13.43 7.17 20.01
C SER A 412 14.53 8.19 19.73
N LYS A 413 15.08 8.82 20.77
CA LYS A 413 16.28 9.68 20.66
C LYS A 413 17.47 8.92 20.08
N GLU A 414 17.73 7.69 20.56
CA GLU A 414 18.80 6.84 20.03
C GLU A 414 18.56 6.47 18.57
N THR A 415 17.35 6.08 18.20
CA THR A 415 16.98 5.77 16.81
C THR A 415 17.15 7.00 15.93
N TYR A 416 16.69 8.19 16.35
CA TYR A 416 16.85 9.43 15.59
C TYR A 416 18.32 9.83 15.44
N TYR A 417 19.14 9.64 16.47
CA TYR A 417 20.60 9.80 16.38
C TYR A 417 21.20 8.86 15.32
N LYS A 418 20.75 7.60 15.25
CA LYS A 418 21.17 6.66 14.19
C LYS A 418 20.73 7.10 12.79
N ILE A 419 19.53 7.65 12.64
CA ILE A 419 19.02 8.22 11.37
C ILE A 419 19.89 9.42 10.96
N ALA A 420 20.05 10.40 11.85
CA ALA A 420 20.79 11.65 11.59
C ALA A 420 22.27 11.38 11.30
N GLY A 421 22.88 10.44 12.02
CA GLY A 421 24.26 10.00 11.82
C GLY A 421 24.46 9.05 10.63
N ARG A 422 23.41 8.73 9.86
CA ARG A 422 23.43 7.71 8.79
C ARG A 422 24.08 6.38 9.22
N LYS A 423 23.80 5.96 10.47
CA LYS A 423 24.40 4.76 11.08
C LYS A 423 23.69 3.46 10.68
N PHE A 424 22.56 3.54 9.98
CA PHE A 424 21.91 2.37 9.37
C PHE A 424 22.68 1.98 8.10
N VAL A 425 23.16 0.74 8.05
CA VAL A 425 24.03 0.23 6.97
C VAL A 425 23.20 -0.28 5.80
N SER A 426 22.01 -0.83 6.08
CA SER A 426 21.09 -1.38 5.09
C SER A 426 19.63 -0.94 5.29
N GLU A 427 18.82 -1.06 4.24
CA GLU A 427 17.35 -0.87 4.34
C GLU A 427 16.69 -1.94 5.21
N GLU A 428 17.33 -3.11 5.33
CA GLU A 428 16.89 -4.17 6.22
C GLU A 428 17.05 -3.77 7.70
N ASP A 429 18.13 -3.07 8.07
CA ASP A 429 18.32 -2.55 9.43
C ASP A 429 17.19 -1.56 9.80
N ILE A 430 16.82 -0.69 8.86
CA ILE A 430 15.71 0.27 9.03
C ILE A 430 14.38 -0.47 9.17
N THR A 431 14.18 -1.52 8.37
CA THR A 431 12.96 -2.34 8.39
C THR A 431 12.83 -3.14 9.68
N GLN A 432 13.93 -3.74 10.16
CA GLN A 432 13.97 -4.45 11.43
C GLN A 432 13.73 -3.49 12.61
N GLU A 433 14.35 -2.31 12.60
CA GLU A 433 14.14 -1.30 13.64
C GLU A 433 12.68 -0.82 13.64
N ARG A 434 12.11 -0.53 12.46
CA ARG A 434 10.68 -0.18 12.30
C ARG A 434 9.75 -1.26 12.85
N LYS A 435 10.03 -2.54 12.57
CA LYS A 435 9.19 -3.66 13.05
C LYS A 435 9.11 -3.73 14.59
N LYS A 436 10.17 -3.33 15.30
CA LYS A 436 10.15 -3.23 16.77
C LYS A 436 9.12 -2.20 17.25
N TYR A 437 9.12 -1.02 16.63
CA TYR A 437 8.17 0.06 16.93
C TYR A 437 6.74 -0.32 16.54
N GLU A 438 6.52 -0.95 15.38
CA GLU A 438 5.18 -1.43 14.97
C GLU A 438 4.60 -2.45 15.95
N THR A 439 5.43 -3.39 16.42
CA THR A 439 5.00 -4.39 17.42
C THR A 439 4.60 -3.72 18.73
N GLN A 440 5.32 -2.68 19.16
CA GLN A 440 4.97 -1.90 20.35
C GLN A 440 3.69 -1.08 20.14
N LYS A 441 3.48 -0.52 18.94
CA LYS A 441 2.27 0.22 18.59
C LYS A 441 1.02 -0.64 18.72
N GLU A 442 1.06 -1.86 18.21
CA GLU A 442 -0.08 -2.78 18.29
C GLU A 442 -0.38 -3.20 19.73
N LYS A 443 0.65 -3.44 20.56
CA LYS A 443 0.48 -3.67 22.00
C LYS A 443 -0.17 -2.46 22.70
N ALA A 444 0.30 -1.25 22.41
CA ALA A 444 -0.23 -0.02 22.98
C ALA A 444 -1.70 0.21 22.56
N LYS A 445 -2.06 -0.04 21.30
CA LYS A 445 -3.45 0.03 20.82
C LYS A 445 -4.36 -0.96 21.53
N ALA A 446 -3.94 -2.22 21.67
CA ALA A 446 -4.69 -3.25 22.38
C ALA A 446 -4.93 -2.83 23.84
N LEU A 447 -3.90 -2.33 24.52
CA LEU A 447 -3.99 -1.87 25.89
C LEU A 447 -4.93 -0.67 26.05
N ARG A 448 -4.90 0.29 25.11
CA ARG A 448 -5.83 1.43 25.09
C ARG A 448 -7.28 0.97 25.00
N LEU A 449 -7.58 -0.06 24.20
CA LEU A 449 -8.93 -0.60 24.06
C LEU A 449 -9.41 -1.21 25.39
N VAL A 450 -8.56 -2.00 26.05
CA VAL A 450 -8.86 -2.61 27.36
C VAL A 450 -9.25 -1.55 28.40
N TYR A 451 -8.47 -0.47 28.53
CA TYR A 451 -8.80 0.59 29.50
C TYR A 451 -10.04 1.39 29.12
N ARG A 452 -10.32 1.57 27.83
CA ARG A 452 -11.56 2.20 27.37
C ARG A 452 -12.78 1.35 27.73
N GLU A 453 -12.71 0.04 27.55
CA GLU A 453 -13.78 -0.89 27.97
C GLU A 453 -13.98 -0.87 29.49
N LYS A 454 -12.89 -0.79 30.27
CA LYS A 454 -12.97 -0.64 31.72
C LYS A 454 -13.69 0.65 32.15
N ILE A 455 -13.44 1.79 31.48
CA ILE A 455 -14.18 3.03 31.74
C ILE A 455 -15.68 2.87 31.43
N ASN A 456 -16.01 2.26 30.31
CA ASN A 456 -17.41 2.00 29.94
C ASN A 456 -18.11 1.08 30.97
N ALA A 457 -17.41 0.07 31.48
CA ALA A 457 -17.92 -0.80 32.54
C ALA A 457 -18.17 -0.05 33.86
N ILE A 458 -17.31 0.91 34.21
CA ILE A 458 -17.51 1.76 35.41
C ILE A 458 -18.79 2.58 35.29
N ALA A 459 -19.12 3.11 34.11
CA ALA A 459 -20.36 3.88 33.92
C ALA A 459 -21.60 3.06 34.29
N ASN A 460 -21.65 1.78 33.91
CA ASN A 460 -22.72 0.86 34.29
C ASN A 460 -22.74 0.59 35.81
N LEU A 461 -21.57 0.38 36.41
CA LEU A 461 -21.44 0.17 37.87
C LEU A 461 -21.90 1.40 38.68
N LEU A 462 -21.62 2.61 38.20
CA LEU A 462 -22.07 3.85 38.84
C LEU A 462 -23.61 3.96 38.84
N ASN A 463 -24.26 3.58 37.74
CA ASN A 463 -25.72 3.53 37.68
C ASN A 463 -26.30 2.47 38.63
N GLN A 464 -25.66 1.30 38.73
CA GLN A 464 -26.05 0.28 39.70
C GLN A 464 -25.91 0.78 41.14
N LEU A 465 -24.80 1.41 41.51
CA LEU A 465 -24.59 1.94 42.87
C LEU A 465 -25.55 3.07 43.23
N LYS A 466 -25.99 3.89 42.27
CA LYS A 466 -27.07 4.86 42.50
C LYS A 466 -28.37 4.17 42.89
N LYS A 467 -28.74 3.08 42.20
CA LYS A 467 -29.90 2.27 42.55
C LYS A 467 -29.77 1.63 43.94
N VAL A 468 -28.58 1.14 44.30
CA VAL A 468 -28.32 0.62 45.66
C VAL A 468 -28.48 1.71 46.71
N LEU A 469 -28.02 2.94 46.43
CA LEU A 469 -28.20 4.07 47.33
C LEU A 469 -29.69 4.39 47.54
N ASP A 470 -30.50 4.33 46.49
CA ASP A 470 -31.94 4.54 46.58
C ASP A 470 -32.63 3.41 47.36
N ASN A 471 -32.24 2.14 47.15
CA ASN A 471 -32.73 1.01 47.95
C ASN A 471 -32.43 1.19 49.45
N ILE A 472 -31.25 1.71 49.82
CA ILE A 472 -30.92 2.01 51.22
C ILE A 472 -31.81 3.14 51.78
N LYS A 473 -32.11 4.18 51.00
CA LYS A 473 -33.04 5.25 51.40
C LYS A 473 -34.47 4.72 51.57
N ASP A 474 -34.91 3.84 50.69
CA ASP A 474 -36.22 3.19 50.80
C ASP A 474 -36.29 2.33 52.07
N LEU A 475 -35.21 1.65 52.44
CA LEU A 475 -35.11 0.93 53.71
C LEU A 475 -35.15 1.86 54.93
N HIS A 476 -34.50 3.03 54.89
CA HIS A 476 -34.65 4.07 55.92
C HIS A 476 -36.13 4.52 56.06
N GLN A 477 -36.79 4.80 54.94
CA GLN A 477 -38.19 5.24 54.93
C GLN A 477 -39.12 4.15 55.46
N ASN A 478 -38.99 2.92 54.97
CA ASN A 478 -39.76 1.77 55.41
C ASN A 478 -39.58 1.48 56.91
N ALA A 479 -38.37 1.60 57.44
CA ALA A 479 -38.10 1.44 58.86
C ALA A 479 -38.70 2.57 59.71
N ARG A 480 -38.73 3.80 59.19
CA ARG A 480 -39.35 4.97 59.83
C ARG A 480 -40.87 4.85 59.90
N GLU A 481 -41.51 4.42 58.82
CA GLU A 481 -42.98 4.21 58.75
C GLU A 481 -43.43 3.07 59.67
N LYS A 482 -42.68 1.96 59.72
CA LYS A 482 -43.01 0.79 60.54
C LYS A 482 -42.44 0.87 61.97
N LYS A 483 -41.85 1.99 62.36
CA LYS A 483 -41.19 2.20 63.66
C LYS A 483 -42.09 1.89 64.85
N ALA A 484 -43.35 2.36 64.81
CA ALA A 484 -44.34 2.15 65.87
C ALA A 484 -44.85 0.70 65.96
N ILE A 485 -44.67 -0.09 64.90
CA ILE A 485 -45.16 -1.48 64.80
C ILE A 485 -44.04 -2.46 65.17
N ILE A 486 -42.85 -2.28 64.62
CA ILE A 486 -41.73 -3.24 64.73
C ILE A 486 -40.87 -2.96 65.97
N PHE A 487 -40.60 -1.69 66.30
CA PHE A 487 -39.68 -1.29 67.37
C PHE A 487 -40.42 -0.82 68.64
N LYS A 488 -41.58 -1.39 68.97
CA LYS A 488 -42.37 -1.05 70.16
C LYS A 488 -41.49 -1.06 71.42
N ALA A 489 -41.26 0.12 72.00
CA ALA A 489 -40.42 0.38 73.17
C ALA A 489 -38.88 0.14 73.06
N ASN A 490 -38.36 -0.34 71.92
CA ASN A 490 -36.91 -0.60 71.72
C ASN A 490 -36.23 0.47 70.84
N ILE A 491 -36.27 1.73 71.28
CA ILE A 491 -35.65 2.89 70.59
C ILE A 491 -34.14 2.68 70.36
N ARG A 492 -33.46 1.98 71.28
CA ARG A 492 -32.02 1.69 71.19
C ARG A 492 -31.68 0.81 69.99
N GLU A 493 -32.54 -0.15 69.64
CA GLU A 493 -32.34 -1.06 68.52
C GLU A 493 -32.66 -0.39 67.18
N TYR A 494 -33.68 0.47 67.14
CA TYR A 494 -33.97 1.32 65.98
C TYR A 494 -32.77 2.23 65.65
N ASN A 495 -32.22 2.91 66.66
CA ASN A 495 -31.05 3.79 66.47
C ASN A 495 -29.81 3.02 65.97
N ARG A 496 -29.61 1.77 66.43
CA ARG A 496 -28.52 0.90 65.93
C ARG A 496 -28.73 0.50 64.47
N PHE A 497 -29.97 0.18 64.09
CA PHE A 497 -30.31 -0.13 62.69
C PHE A 497 -30.07 1.08 61.77
N GLU A 498 -30.54 2.26 62.17
CA GLU A 498 -30.28 3.52 61.46
C GLU A 498 -28.78 3.83 61.36
N GLU A 499 -28.01 3.59 62.43
CA GLU A 499 -26.56 3.76 62.41
C GLU A 499 -25.90 2.81 61.40
N PHE A 500 -26.35 1.55 61.31
CA PHE A 500 -25.89 0.62 60.30
C PHE A 500 -26.21 1.12 58.88
N LEU A 501 -27.45 1.50 58.59
CA LEU A 501 -27.80 2.01 57.26
C LEU A 501 -27.00 3.26 56.87
N ASN A 502 -26.81 4.21 57.80
CA ASN A 502 -25.96 5.39 57.57
C ASN A 502 -24.51 5.03 57.24
N ARG A 503 -23.94 4.02 57.93
CA ARG A 503 -22.59 3.51 57.62
C ARG A 503 -22.55 2.82 56.25
N ALA A 504 -23.56 2.03 55.91
CA ALA A 504 -23.68 1.41 54.59
C ALA A 504 -23.75 2.46 53.48
N GLU A 505 -24.57 3.49 53.66
CA GLU A 505 -24.67 4.63 52.76
C GLU A 505 -23.31 5.32 52.59
N GLY A 506 -22.59 5.55 53.68
CA GLY A 506 -21.22 6.08 53.67
C GLY A 506 -20.24 5.22 52.86
N TYR A 507 -20.30 3.88 52.98
CA TYR A 507 -19.45 2.98 52.20
C TYR A 507 -19.85 2.89 50.72
N VAL A 508 -21.14 2.98 50.38
CA VAL A 508 -21.61 3.07 48.99
C VAL A 508 -21.16 4.41 48.37
N LYS A 509 -21.24 5.52 49.09
CA LYS A 509 -20.67 6.81 48.66
C LYS A 509 -19.14 6.72 48.46
N LYS A 510 -18.41 6.06 49.37
CA LYS A 510 -16.97 5.79 49.20
C LYS A 510 -16.70 4.97 47.92
N GLN A 511 -17.53 3.98 47.59
CA GLN A 511 -17.41 3.23 46.33
C GLN A 511 -17.59 4.12 45.10
N ILE A 512 -18.58 5.02 45.10
CA ILE A 512 -18.81 5.97 44.00
C ILE A 512 -17.62 6.92 43.82
N ASP A 513 -17.09 7.48 44.91
CA ASP A 513 -15.88 8.33 44.89
C ASP A 513 -14.67 7.55 44.35
N THR A 514 -14.47 6.32 44.81
CA THR A 514 -13.37 5.45 44.38
C THR A 514 -13.48 5.09 42.90
N LEU A 515 -14.68 4.79 42.39
CA LEU A 515 -14.91 4.53 40.96
C LEU A 515 -14.69 5.78 40.09
N THR A 516 -15.00 6.97 40.63
CA THR A 516 -14.71 8.25 39.96
C THR A 516 -13.19 8.44 39.84
N LYS A 517 -12.45 8.23 40.93
CA LYS A 517 -10.97 8.23 40.93
C LYS A 517 -10.38 7.16 40.00
N LEU A 518 -10.99 5.98 39.94
CA LEU A 518 -10.58 4.89 39.04
C LEU A 518 -10.77 5.28 37.57
N THR A 519 -11.87 5.98 37.25
CA THR A 519 -12.12 6.52 35.91
C THR A 519 -11.06 7.55 35.52
N SER A 520 -10.68 8.44 36.46
CA SER A 520 -9.57 9.39 36.25
C SER A 520 -8.23 8.69 36.04
N ALA A 521 -7.93 7.64 36.83
CA ALA A 521 -6.69 6.85 36.68
C ALA A 521 -6.64 6.15 35.31
N TYR A 522 -7.70 5.47 34.89
CA TYR A 522 -7.76 4.86 33.55
C TYR A 522 -7.69 5.87 32.41
N SER A 523 -8.27 7.06 32.60
CA SER A 523 -8.16 8.15 31.62
C SER A 523 -6.72 8.65 31.49
N ALA A 524 -6.00 8.78 32.62
CA ALA A 524 -4.58 9.12 32.62
C ALA A 524 -3.74 8.04 31.93
N ILE A 525 -4.02 6.75 32.17
CA ILE A 525 -3.35 5.65 31.47
C ILE A 525 -3.58 5.74 29.95
N ILE A 526 -4.81 5.96 29.52
CA ILE A 526 -5.13 6.15 28.09
C ILE A 526 -4.38 7.34 27.49
N ALA A 527 -4.21 8.43 28.25
CA ALA A 527 -3.45 9.59 27.81
C ALA A 527 -1.96 9.26 27.60
N GLU A 528 -1.32 8.55 28.55
CA GLU A 528 0.07 8.08 28.42
C GLU A 528 0.24 7.11 27.24
N ILE A 529 -0.69 6.17 27.06
CA ILE A 529 -0.69 5.26 25.91
C ILE A 529 -0.86 6.04 24.60
N LYS A 530 -1.69 7.08 24.56
CA LYS A 530 -1.85 7.94 23.38
C LYS A 530 -0.55 8.67 23.06
N SER A 531 0.14 9.22 24.05
CA SER A 531 1.45 9.85 23.88
C SER A 531 2.50 8.84 23.39
N THR A 532 2.49 7.63 23.92
CA THR A 532 3.33 6.51 23.46
C THR A 532 3.08 6.20 21.98
N ILE A 533 1.82 6.05 21.55
CA ILE A 533 1.49 5.79 20.14
C ILE A 533 1.95 6.95 19.24
N ARG A 534 1.75 8.21 19.66
CA ARG A 534 2.20 9.39 18.90
C ARG A 534 3.72 9.41 18.73
N LEU A 535 4.46 9.08 19.78
CA LEU A 535 5.92 8.97 19.71
C LEU A 535 6.37 7.85 18.76
N ILE A 536 5.67 6.70 18.77
CA ILE A 536 5.94 5.61 17.83
C ILE A 536 5.70 6.06 16.39
N ASP A 537 4.57 6.73 16.14
CA ASP A 537 4.21 7.21 14.80
C ASP A 537 5.23 8.20 14.26
N PHE A 538 5.71 9.10 15.13
CA PHE A 538 6.81 10.00 14.83
C PHE A 538 8.07 9.24 14.38
N VAL A 539 8.54 8.25 15.16
CA VAL A 539 9.77 7.50 14.85
C VAL A 539 9.61 6.66 13.60
N ILE A 540 8.45 6.02 13.40
CA ILE A 540 8.16 5.26 12.18
C ILE A 540 8.18 6.19 10.96
N GLY A 541 7.58 7.38 11.07
CA GLY A 541 7.63 8.39 10.02
C GLY A 541 9.06 8.81 9.66
N GLU A 542 9.92 9.01 10.67
CA GLU A 542 11.33 9.33 10.45
C GLU A 542 12.11 8.17 9.81
N LEU A 543 11.91 6.93 10.28
CA LEU A 543 12.52 5.73 9.70
C LEU A 543 12.07 5.55 8.23
N GLN A 544 10.78 5.69 7.95
CA GLN A 544 10.26 5.64 6.57
C GLN A 544 10.86 6.76 5.72
N SER A 545 11.05 7.95 6.28
CA SER A 545 11.68 9.08 5.59
C SER A 545 13.14 8.86 5.24
N SER A 546 13.79 7.81 5.74
CA SER A 546 15.16 7.41 5.40
C SER A 546 15.24 6.33 4.31
N THR A 547 14.12 5.71 3.93
CA THR A 547 14.06 4.64 2.91
C THR A 547 14.17 5.14 1.47
N ILE A 548 14.42 4.21 0.54
CA ILE A 548 14.53 4.47 -0.91
C ILE A 548 13.14 4.77 -1.50
N TRP A 549 12.10 4.13 -0.94
CA TRP A 549 10.69 4.27 -1.34
C TRP A 549 10.00 5.52 -0.79
N TYR A 550 10.69 6.31 0.03
CA TYR A 550 10.12 7.52 0.62
C TYR A 550 9.60 8.48 -0.45
N ARG A 551 8.33 8.85 -0.30
CA ARG A 551 7.66 9.82 -1.13
C ARG A 551 7.39 11.09 -0.31
N PRO A 552 7.85 12.28 -0.76
CA PRO A 552 7.59 13.52 -0.06
C PRO A 552 6.09 13.83 0.05
N GLU A 553 5.65 14.43 1.16
CA GLU A 553 4.23 14.77 1.38
C GLU A 553 3.65 15.75 0.36
N TYR A 554 4.47 16.61 -0.25
CA TYR A 554 4.04 17.53 -1.29
C TYR A 554 3.88 16.87 -2.67
N ALA A 555 4.29 15.60 -2.80
CA ALA A 555 4.13 14.85 -4.03
C ALA A 555 2.64 14.59 -4.31
N ILE A 556 2.28 14.59 -5.59
CA ILE A 556 0.90 14.48 -6.07
C ILE A 556 0.24 13.21 -5.52
N THR A 557 -0.80 13.32 -4.71
CA THR A 557 -1.44 12.14 -4.13
C THR A 557 -2.31 11.43 -5.17
N TRP A 558 -2.56 10.13 -4.98
CA TRP A 558 -3.49 9.40 -5.84
C TRP A 558 -4.90 9.98 -5.75
N GLN A 559 -5.27 10.50 -4.58
CA GLN A 559 -6.54 11.20 -4.38
C GLN A 559 -6.58 12.51 -5.19
N GLY A 560 -5.48 13.27 -5.23
CA GLY A 560 -5.33 14.43 -6.08
C GLY A 560 -5.54 14.11 -7.57
N VAL A 561 -4.99 12.99 -8.05
CA VAL A 561 -5.21 12.52 -9.43
C VAL A 561 -6.67 12.16 -9.70
N LYS A 562 -7.33 11.43 -8.79
CA LYS A 562 -8.76 11.10 -8.93
C LYS A 562 -9.65 12.36 -8.96
N ASN A 563 -9.28 13.39 -8.21
CA ASN A 563 -10.04 14.62 -8.10
C ASN A 563 -9.83 15.59 -9.28
N ILE A 564 -8.94 15.31 -10.24
CA ILE A 564 -8.70 16.17 -11.43
C ILE A 564 -10.01 16.52 -12.15
N ILE A 565 -10.82 15.50 -12.48
CA ILE A 565 -12.07 15.68 -13.25
C ILE A 565 -13.13 16.38 -12.38
N PRO A 566 -13.44 15.90 -11.16
CA PRO A 566 -14.36 16.61 -10.26
C PRO A 566 -14.01 18.07 -10.04
N ASP A 567 -12.75 18.37 -9.75
CA ASP A 567 -12.28 19.73 -9.45
C ASP A 567 -12.38 20.63 -10.69
N ALA A 568 -12.01 20.13 -11.87
CA ALA A 568 -12.14 20.88 -13.12
C ALA A 568 -13.60 21.14 -13.50
N LEU A 569 -14.49 20.16 -13.30
CA LEU A 569 -15.93 20.33 -13.56
C LEU A 569 -16.57 21.32 -12.59
N ALA A 570 -16.20 21.27 -11.31
CA ALA A 570 -16.65 22.22 -10.30
C ALA A 570 -16.23 23.65 -10.69
N PHE A 571 -14.96 23.83 -11.06
CA PHE A 571 -14.44 25.11 -11.54
C PHE A 571 -15.20 25.64 -12.76
N LEU A 572 -15.48 24.79 -13.76
CA LEU A 572 -16.23 25.19 -14.94
C LEU A 572 -17.69 25.55 -14.61
N LYS A 573 -18.33 24.80 -13.70
CA LYS A 573 -19.70 25.06 -13.24
C LYS A 573 -19.78 26.41 -12.53
N ASP A 574 -18.83 26.71 -11.65
CA ASP A 574 -18.78 27.97 -10.89
C ASP A 574 -18.49 29.15 -11.81
N THR A 575 -17.54 28.99 -12.74
CA THR A 575 -17.24 30.01 -13.75
C THR A 575 -18.48 30.31 -14.61
N ARG A 576 -19.23 29.27 -15.00
CA ARG A 576 -20.50 29.43 -15.74
C ARG A 576 -21.58 30.13 -14.92
N LEU A 577 -21.75 29.73 -13.66
CA LEU A 577 -22.71 30.35 -12.73
C LEU A 577 -22.40 31.83 -12.52
N TYR A 578 -21.13 32.18 -12.38
CA TYR A 578 -20.71 33.57 -12.29
C TYR A 578 -21.08 34.35 -13.56
N ILE A 579 -20.76 33.83 -14.75
CA ILE A 579 -21.10 34.48 -16.02
C ILE A 579 -22.62 34.73 -16.11
N MET A 580 -23.43 33.77 -15.66
CA MET A 580 -24.90 33.90 -15.64
C MET A 580 -25.42 34.88 -14.59
N ARG A 581 -24.71 35.07 -13.47
CA ARG A 581 -25.10 35.94 -12.35
C ARG A 581 -24.36 37.28 -12.35
N PHE A 582 -23.58 37.56 -13.38
CA PHE A 582 -22.82 38.79 -13.50
C PHE A 582 -23.77 39.99 -13.42
N ASN A 583 -23.60 40.83 -12.40
CA ASN A 583 -24.41 42.03 -12.21
C ASN A 583 -23.66 43.24 -12.80
N PRO A 584 -24.10 43.80 -13.94
CA PRO A 584 -23.44 44.93 -14.57
C PRO A 584 -23.38 46.17 -13.67
N GLY A 585 -24.34 46.33 -12.75
CA GLY A 585 -24.40 47.48 -11.84
C GLY A 585 -23.25 47.55 -10.85
N ILE A 586 -22.80 46.41 -10.32
CA ILE A 586 -21.64 46.35 -9.40
C ILE A 586 -20.35 46.66 -10.16
N PHE A 587 -20.20 46.11 -11.36
CA PHE A 587 -19.06 46.38 -12.23
C PHE A 587 -18.97 47.85 -12.64
N ILE A 588 -20.10 48.46 -13.03
CA ILE A 588 -20.19 49.91 -13.32
C ILE A 588 -19.91 50.75 -12.07
N GLY A 589 -20.36 50.31 -10.90
CA GLY A 589 -20.06 50.93 -9.61
C GLY A 589 -18.55 50.96 -9.32
N ASN A 590 -17.87 49.83 -9.46
CA ASN A 590 -16.42 49.72 -9.28
C ASN A 590 -15.64 50.57 -10.29
N ILE A 591 -16.11 50.64 -11.54
CA ILE A 591 -15.57 51.55 -12.55
C ILE A 591 -15.73 53.00 -12.08
N LYS A 592 -16.93 53.40 -11.64
CA LYS A 592 -17.20 54.75 -11.15
C LYS A 592 -16.33 55.12 -9.95
N GLU A 593 -16.11 54.18 -9.03
CA GLU A 593 -15.20 54.33 -7.90
C GLU A 593 -13.74 54.48 -8.35
N PHE A 594 -13.26 53.67 -9.30
CA PHE A 594 -11.91 53.79 -9.85
C PHE A 594 -11.69 55.17 -10.50
N PHE A 595 -12.66 55.66 -11.26
CA PHE A 595 -12.61 56.98 -11.89
C PHE A 595 -12.83 58.15 -10.92
N SER A 596 -13.28 57.89 -9.69
CA SER A 596 -13.42 58.91 -8.65
C SER A 596 -12.08 59.27 -7.97
N ASP A 597 -11.06 58.43 -8.11
CA ASP A 597 -9.71 58.66 -7.61
C ASP A 597 -8.80 59.20 -8.75
N PRO A 598 -8.47 60.51 -8.75
CA PRO A 598 -7.70 61.12 -9.82
C PRO A 598 -6.28 60.54 -9.94
N PHE A 599 -5.71 60.06 -8.82
CA PHE A 599 -4.37 59.51 -8.79
C PHE A 599 -4.32 58.12 -9.45
N LYS A 600 -5.32 57.25 -9.19
CA LYS A 600 -5.42 55.95 -9.87
C LYS A 600 -5.61 56.09 -11.38
N VAL A 601 -6.45 57.04 -11.79
CA VAL A 601 -6.65 57.37 -13.22
C VAL A 601 -5.35 57.87 -13.84
N PHE A 602 -4.63 58.78 -13.17
CA PHE A 602 -3.33 59.28 -13.63
C PHE A 602 -2.28 58.17 -13.78
N VAL A 603 -2.20 57.24 -12.82
CA VAL A 603 -1.25 56.11 -12.90
C VAL A 603 -1.60 55.16 -14.03
N LEU A 604 -2.89 54.86 -14.25
CA LEU A 604 -3.33 54.00 -15.35
C LEU A 604 -3.07 54.65 -16.71
N THR A 605 -3.38 55.93 -16.87
CA THR A 605 -3.12 56.67 -18.12
C THR A 605 -1.63 56.75 -18.39
N LEU A 606 -0.80 57.02 -17.38
CA LEU A 606 0.66 56.98 -17.50
C LEU A 606 1.16 55.61 -17.95
N LYS A 607 0.67 54.52 -17.33
CA LYS A 607 1.04 53.14 -17.73
C LYS A 607 0.65 52.83 -19.17
N LEU A 608 -0.58 53.18 -19.57
CA LEU A 608 -1.06 52.99 -20.95
C LEU A 608 -0.21 53.79 -21.93
N LEU A 609 0.09 55.04 -21.61
CA LEU A 609 0.87 55.95 -22.44
C LEU A 609 2.32 55.44 -22.59
N VAL A 610 2.95 54.96 -21.51
CA VAL A 610 4.28 54.32 -21.56
C VAL A 610 4.28 53.08 -22.45
N TRP A 611 3.27 52.20 -22.33
CA TRP A 611 3.19 51.00 -23.17
C TRP A 611 2.90 51.31 -24.64
N ILE A 612 1.98 52.25 -24.90
CA ILE A 612 1.63 52.68 -26.26
C ILE A 612 2.83 53.36 -26.91
N ILE A 613 3.51 54.30 -26.23
CA ILE A 613 4.73 54.94 -26.75
C ILE A 613 5.82 53.89 -26.99
N SER A 614 6.07 52.99 -26.04
CA SER A 614 7.09 51.94 -26.20
C SER A 614 6.82 51.05 -27.41
N LEU A 615 5.57 50.69 -27.66
CA LEU A 615 5.17 49.82 -28.77
C LEU A 615 5.10 50.57 -30.12
N LEU A 616 4.77 51.86 -30.12
CA LEU A 616 4.82 52.72 -31.31
C LEU A 616 6.27 53.03 -31.72
N LEU A 617 7.15 53.32 -30.76
CA LEU A 617 8.59 53.46 -30.99
C LEU A 617 9.18 52.15 -31.52
N LEU A 618 8.76 51.01 -30.96
CA LEU A 618 9.15 49.69 -31.46
C LEU A 618 8.72 49.52 -32.92
N ARG A 619 7.46 49.85 -33.27
CA ARG A 619 6.94 49.75 -34.64
C ARG A 619 7.66 50.68 -35.62
N TRP A 620 7.97 51.91 -35.21
CA TRP A 620 8.68 52.89 -36.04
C TRP A 620 10.11 52.41 -36.33
N HIS A 621 10.87 52.02 -35.31
CA HIS A 621 12.27 51.64 -35.47
C HIS A 621 12.47 50.16 -35.85
N GLN A 622 11.41 49.35 -35.88
CA GLN A 622 11.47 47.92 -36.17
C GLN A 622 12.19 47.62 -37.48
N GLN A 623 11.83 48.31 -38.58
CA GLN A 623 12.40 48.04 -39.90
C GLN A 623 13.91 48.26 -39.91
N THR A 624 14.36 49.38 -39.32
CA THR A 624 15.77 49.76 -39.24
C THR A 624 16.57 48.81 -38.34
N ILE A 625 16.05 48.52 -37.13
CA ILE A 625 16.70 47.67 -36.15
C ILE A 625 16.79 46.22 -36.65
N THR A 626 15.71 45.68 -37.21
CA THR A 626 15.68 44.29 -37.69
C THR A 626 16.60 44.10 -38.90
N ASN A 627 16.61 45.05 -39.86
CA ASN A 627 17.54 45.00 -40.99
C ASN A 627 19.01 45.11 -40.55
N LEU A 628 19.29 45.96 -39.56
CA LEU A 628 20.63 46.08 -38.96
C LEU A 628 21.04 44.80 -38.21
N LEU A 629 20.13 44.17 -37.47
CA LEU A 629 20.38 42.92 -36.76
C LEU A 629 20.52 41.73 -37.70
N PHE A 630 19.73 41.63 -38.77
CA PHE A 630 19.88 40.58 -39.79
C PHE A 630 21.22 40.74 -40.53
N SER A 631 21.57 41.95 -40.96
CA SER A 631 22.84 42.20 -41.66
C SER A 631 24.07 41.98 -40.75
N LYS A 632 24.03 42.40 -39.48
CA LYS A 632 25.11 42.14 -38.51
C LYS A 632 25.19 40.67 -38.11
N SER A 633 24.07 40.01 -37.82
CA SER A 633 24.06 38.60 -37.39
C SER A 633 24.63 37.67 -38.46
N LEU A 634 24.39 37.96 -39.74
CA LEU A 634 24.96 37.20 -40.86
C LEU A 634 26.49 37.34 -40.98
N LYS A 635 27.09 38.43 -40.46
CA LYS A 635 28.56 38.62 -40.44
C LYS A 635 29.26 37.81 -39.37
N TYR A 636 28.59 37.54 -38.24
CA TYR A 636 29.16 36.73 -37.16
C TYR A 636 29.00 35.22 -37.46
N GLY A 637 29.93 34.41 -36.97
CA GLY A 637 29.86 32.94 -37.01
C GLY A 637 29.32 32.35 -35.70
N GLY A 638 28.89 31.10 -35.74
CA GLY A 638 28.56 30.34 -34.53
C GLY A 638 27.24 30.75 -33.85
N LEU A 639 27.23 30.71 -32.52
CA LEU A 639 26.05 30.93 -31.66
C LEU A 639 25.50 32.37 -31.78
N LEU A 640 26.39 33.36 -31.88
CA LEU A 640 26.04 34.78 -32.00
C LEU A 640 25.25 35.09 -33.28
N ARG A 641 25.53 34.36 -34.38
CA ARG A 641 24.73 34.40 -35.61
C ARG A 641 23.29 34.00 -35.32
N VAL A 642 23.11 32.89 -34.59
CA VAL A 642 21.78 32.33 -34.33
C VAL A 642 20.99 33.16 -33.33
N ILE A 643 21.61 33.63 -32.26
CA ILE A 643 20.96 34.54 -31.29
C ILE A 643 20.58 35.85 -31.97
N GLY A 644 21.51 36.48 -32.70
CA GLY A 644 21.24 37.74 -33.39
C GLY A 644 20.10 37.60 -34.41
N PHE A 645 20.05 36.47 -35.13
CA PHE A 645 18.99 36.16 -36.08
C PHE A 645 17.65 35.87 -35.40
N LEU A 646 17.63 35.12 -34.28
CA LEU A 646 16.43 34.88 -33.47
C LEU A 646 15.87 36.18 -32.91
N CYS A 647 16.71 37.04 -32.33
CA CYS A 647 16.32 38.34 -31.82
C CYS A 647 15.73 39.22 -32.93
N ALA A 648 16.37 39.26 -34.11
CA ALA A 648 15.86 39.98 -35.27
C ALA A 648 14.50 39.43 -35.75
N ALA A 649 14.34 38.09 -35.76
CA ALA A 649 13.08 37.43 -36.12
C ALA A 649 11.97 37.74 -35.11
N ILE A 650 12.24 37.66 -33.81
CA ILE A 650 11.28 37.97 -32.75
C ILE A 650 10.85 39.45 -32.83
N LEU A 651 11.80 40.38 -32.97
CA LEU A 651 11.51 41.81 -33.13
C LEU A 651 10.65 42.08 -34.37
N ARG A 652 10.96 41.41 -35.49
CA ARG A 652 10.17 41.54 -36.72
C ARG A 652 8.76 40.95 -36.57
N PHE A 653 8.61 39.85 -35.82
CA PHE A 653 7.32 39.24 -35.57
C PHE A 653 6.44 40.07 -34.64
N ILE A 654 6.98 40.48 -33.49
CA ILE A 654 6.27 41.33 -32.52
C ILE A 654 5.81 42.59 -33.22
N GLY A 655 6.73 43.22 -33.95
CA GLY A 655 6.49 44.43 -34.71
C GLY A 655 5.39 44.34 -35.79
N THR A 656 5.29 43.22 -36.51
CA THR A 656 4.19 42.97 -37.48
C THR A 656 2.86 42.68 -36.80
N HIS A 657 2.86 42.17 -35.56
CA HIS A 657 1.66 41.83 -34.80
C HIS A 657 1.44 42.78 -33.60
N VAL A 658 2.01 43.99 -33.64
CA VAL A 658 1.96 44.98 -32.54
C VAL A 658 0.54 45.26 -32.11
N VAL A 659 -0.40 45.40 -33.05
CA VAL A 659 -1.81 45.67 -32.75
C VAL A 659 -2.42 44.56 -31.89
N GLY A 660 -2.15 43.29 -32.20
CA GLY A 660 -2.65 42.17 -31.39
C GLY A 660 -2.02 42.14 -30.00
N VAL A 661 -0.71 42.38 -29.90
CA VAL A 661 -0.02 42.44 -28.60
C VAL A 661 -0.55 43.60 -27.75
N ILE A 662 -0.81 44.76 -28.37
CA ILE A 662 -1.44 45.93 -27.74
C ILE A 662 -2.82 45.57 -27.21
N LEU A 663 -3.69 44.96 -28.02
CA LEU A 663 -5.05 44.59 -27.60
C LEU A 663 -5.03 43.63 -26.40
N TRP A 664 -4.11 42.67 -26.38
CA TRP A 664 -3.96 41.74 -25.26
C TRP A 664 -3.44 42.43 -23.98
N ILE A 665 -2.45 43.33 -24.11
CA ILE A 665 -1.92 44.14 -22.99
C ILE A 665 -2.98 45.10 -22.46
N ILE A 666 -3.73 45.77 -23.34
CA ILE A 666 -4.85 46.64 -22.97
C ILE A 666 -5.90 45.82 -22.21
N GLY A 667 -6.28 44.64 -22.72
CA GLY A 667 -7.19 43.73 -22.03
C GLY A 667 -6.74 43.40 -20.60
N TRP A 668 -5.43 43.13 -20.42
CA TRP A 668 -4.86 42.89 -19.09
C TRP A 668 -4.83 44.14 -18.20
N LEU A 669 -4.52 45.31 -18.75
CA LEU A 669 -4.51 46.58 -18.02
C LEU A 669 -5.92 47.04 -17.62
N LEU A 670 -6.93 46.79 -18.45
CA LEU A 670 -8.33 47.09 -18.16
C LEU A 670 -8.86 46.30 -16.94
N LEU A 671 -8.32 45.11 -16.68
CA LEU A 671 -8.65 44.34 -15.46
C LEU A 671 -8.18 45.04 -14.17
N GLN A 672 -7.22 45.98 -14.25
CA GLN A 672 -6.78 46.77 -13.09
C GLN A 672 -7.80 47.84 -12.68
N ILE A 673 -8.78 48.17 -13.54
CA ILE A 673 -9.83 49.17 -13.27
C ILE A 673 -10.87 48.60 -12.30
N ALA A 674 -11.27 47.35 -12.53
CA ALA A 674 -12.23 46.65 -11.69
C ALA A 674 -11.63 45.28 -11.33
N PRO A 675 -10.92 45.18 -10.20
CA PRO A 675 -10.24 43.95 -9.78
C PRO A 675 -11.26 42.90 -9.32
N ASP A 676 -11.93 42.28 -10.29
CA ASP A 676 -12.83 41.16 -10.06
C ASP A 676 -12.11 39.84 -10.42
N PRO A 677 -11.92 38.93 -9.45
CA PRO A 677 -11.28 37.62 -9.67
C PRO A 677 -11.84 36.84 -10.85
N TYR A 678 -13.14 36.93 -11.09
CA TYR A 678 -13.78 36.20 -12.18
C TYR A 678 -13.51 36.82 -13.55
N LEU A 679 -13.29 38.14 -13.63
CA LEU A 679 -12.84 38.78 -14.86
C LEU A 679 -11.41 38.38 -15.19
N TYR A 680 -10.54 38.21 -14.18
CA TYR A 680 -9.22 37.61 -14.39
C TYR A 680 -9.32 36.17 -14.87
N ILE A 681 -10.18 35.34 -14.26
CA ILE A 681 -10.44 33.96 -14.71
C ILE A 681 -10.85 33.94 -16.19
N LEU A 682 -11.82 34.77 -16.57
CA LEU A 682 -12.31 34.88 -17.94
C LEU A 682 -11.19 35.33 -18.90
N PHE A 683 -10.41 36.33 -18.51
CA PHE A 683 -9.27 36.80 -19.31
C PHE A 683 -8.24 35.70 -19.56
N TYR A 684 -7.86 34.94 -18.53
CA TYR A 684 -6.91 33.84 -18.69
C TYR A 684 -7.48 32.74 -19.59
N LEU A 685 -8.76 32.40 -19.47
CA LEU A 685 -9.43 31.42 -20.34
C LEU A 685 -9.51 31.90 -21.80
N LEU A 686 -9.89 33.16 -22.04
CA LEU A 686 -9.95 33.77 -23.37
C LEU A 686 -8.56 33.98 -24.00
N SER A 687 -7.53 34.11 -23.17
CA SER A 687 -6.14 34.18 -23.62
C SER A 687 -5.66 32.87 -24.25
N ILE A 688 -6.24 31.72 -23.89
CA ILE A 688 -5.86 30.41 -24.45
C ILE A 688 -6.03 30.38 -25.98
N PRO A 689 -7.24 30.54 -26.56
CA PRO A 689 -7.42 30.49 -28.01
C PRO A 689 -6.63 31.59 -28.73
N TYR A 690 -6.54 32.79 -28.15
CA TYR A 690 -5.78 33.91 -28.72
C TYR A 690 -4.28 33.61 -28.82
N LEU A 691 -3.67 33.15 -27.73
CA LEU A 691 -2.23 32.85 -27.68
C LEU A 691 -1.88 31.58 -28.47
N LEU A 692 -2.79 30.61 -28.59
CA LEU A 692 -2.62 29.48 -29.51
C LEU A 692 -2.55 29.95 -30.96
N TYR A 693 -3.46 30.84 -31.38
CA TYR A 693 -3.43 31.45 -32.71
C TYR A 693 -2.15 32.27 -32.94
N PHE A 694 -1.74 33.08 -31.96
CA PHE A 694 -0.51 33.87 -32.02
C PHE A 694 0.74 32.99 -32.12
N SER A 695 0.82 31.93 -31.31
CA SER A 695 1.90 30.94 -31.33
C SER A 695 1.98 30.19 -32.67
N TYR A 696 0.83 29.81 -33.24
CA TYR A 696 0.76 29.22 -34.58
C TYR A 696 1.32 30.15 -35.67
N ARG A 697 0.92 31.42 -35.64
CA ARG A 697 1.44 32.46 -36.56
C ARG A 697 2.94 32.65 -36.38
N PHE A 698 3.42 32.69 -35.13
CA PHE A 698 4.84 32.81 -34.80
C PHE A 698 5.65 31.65 -35.37
N MET A 699 5.22 30.42 -35.13
CA MET A 699 5.93 29.24 -35.62
C MET A 699 5.96 29.20 -37.15
N ARG A 700 4.86 29.50 -37.84
CA ARG A 700 4.85 29.60 -39.32
C ARG A 700 5.80 30.69 -39.82
N PHE A 701 5.83 31.84 -39.16
CA PHE A 701 6.73 32.94 -39.49
C PHE A 701 8.21 32.51 -39.36
N ILE A 702 8.61 31.89 -38.24
CA ILE A 702 9.97 31.39 -38.05
C ILE A 702 10.35 30.36 -39.12
N MET A 703 9.43 29.46 -39.50
CA MET A 703 9.67 28.46 -40.55
C MET A 703 9.87 29.09 -41.95
N GLN A 704 9.10 30.13 -42.29
CA GLN A 704 9.24 30.86 -43.55
C GLN A 704 10.55 31.65 -43.58
N LEU A 705 10.89 32.31 -42.47
CA LEU A 705 12.11 33.11 -42.33
C LEU A 705 13.36 32.24 -42.41
N ASN A 706 13.34 31.05 -41.79
CA ASN A 706 14.45 30.12 -41.89
C ASN A 706 14.69 29.64 -43.34
N ARG A 707 13.62 29.41 -44.13
CA ARG A 707 13.74 29.07 -45.55
C ARG A 707 14.28 30.25 -46.38
N GLN A 708 13.81 31.46 -46.10
CA GLN A 708 14.23 32.67 -46.81
C GLN A 708 15.73 32.96 -46.68
N TYR A 709 16.32 32.68 -45.51
CA TYR A 709 17.74 32.91 -45.24
C TYR A 709 18.56 31.62 -45.29
N ASN A 710 18.22 30.70 -46.20
CA ASN A 710 19.00 29.50 -46.49
C ASN A 710 19.33 28.64 -45.26
N TYR A 711 18.33 28.40 -44.40
CA TYR A 711 18.40 27.52 -43.22
C TYR A 711 19.42 27.93 -42.15
N VAL A 712 19.64 29.24 -41.97
CA VAL A 712 20.57 29.79 -40.96
C VAL A 712 20.23 29.39 -39.52
N LEU A 713 18.94 29.23 -39.17
CA LEU A 713 18.48 29.01 -37.79
C LEU A 713 18.23 27.53 -37.45
N LEU A 714 17.82 26.72 -38.43
CA LEU A 714 17.65 25.27 -38.28
C LEU A 714 18.02 24.59 -39.58
N ALA A 715 18.76 23.49 -39.52
CA ALA A 715 19.00 22.65 -40.68
C ALA A 715 17.67 22.16 -41.29
N GLN A 716 17.63 22.01 -42.61
CA GLN A 716 16.44 21.60 -43.37
C GLN A 716 15.79 20.32 -42.81
N ASP A 717 16.59 19.30 -42.50
CA ASP A 717 16.12 18.02 -41.95
C ASP A 717 15.65 18.09 -40.50
N PHE A 718 16.06 19.14 -39.76
CA PHE A 718 15.65 19.37 -38.38
C PHE A 718 14.39 20.25 -38.29
N GLN A 719 14.18 21.14 -39.27
CA GLN A 719 13.11 22.14 -39.26
C GLN A 719 11.70 21.55 -39.08
N ARG A 720 11.34 20.48 -39.81
CA ARG A 720 10.00 19.85 -39.72
C ARG A 720 9.72 19.30 -38.32
N ARG A 721 10.71 18.66 -37.71
CA ARG A 721 10.61 18.08 -36.36
C ARG A 721 10.53 19.16 -35.30
N PHE A 722 11.42 20.16 -35.40
CA PHE A 722 11.38 21.33 -34.53
C PHE A 722 9.98 22.00 -34.57
N TYR A 723 9.40 22.19 -35.76
CA TYR A 723 8.05 22.74 -35.88
C TYR A 723 7.01 21.90 -35.13
N LEU A 724 6.96 20.58 -35.33
CA LEU A 724 5.98 19.72 -34.66
C LEU A 724 6.16 19.70 -33.14
N ILE A 725 7.39 19.49 -32.67
CA ILE A 725 7.69 19.32 -31.24
C ILE A 725 7.56 20.64 -30.48
N ILE A 726 8.10 21.73 -31.01
CA ILE A 726 8.03 23.04 -30.34
C ILE A 726 6.62 23.61 -30.42
N SER A 727 5.87 23.41 -31.51
CA SER A 727 4.47 23.87 -31.56
C SER A 727 3.61 23.12 -30.56
N THR A 728 3.74 21.78 -30.47
CA THR A 728 2.99 20.98 -29.48
C THR A 728 3.35 21.37 -28.04
N LEU A 729 4.65 21.56 -27.74
CA LEU A 729 5.10 22.06 -26.44
C LEU A 729 4.52 23.43 -26.10
N LEU A 730 4.56 24.38 -27.04
CA LEU A 730 4.03 25.73 -26.85
C LEU A 730 2.51 25.69 -26.63
N TYR A 731 1.77 24.88 -27.39
CA TYR A 731 0.33 24.75 -27.21
C TYR A 731 -0.03 24.14 -25.86
N ALA A 732 0.63 23.04 -25.47
CA ALA A 732 0.44 22.44 -24.16
C ALA A 732 0.78 23.43 -23.04
N THR A 733 1.91 24.14 -23.14
CA THR A 733 2.34 25.13 -22.14
C THR A 733 1.34 26.26 -22.01
N ILE A 734 0.83 26.81 -23.11
CA ILE A 734 -0.17 27.89 -23.09
C ILE A 734 -1.46 27.38 -22.44
N ILE A 735 -2.00 26.25 -22.88
CA ILE A 735 -3.24 25.68 -22.32
C ILE A 735 -3.06 25.44 -20.83
N ILE A 736 -2.01 24.72 -20.44
CA ILE A 736 -1.78 24.32 -19.05
C ILE A 736 -1.51 25.54 -18.16
N PHE A 737 -0.65 26.48 -18.59
CA PHE A 737 -0.31 27.64 -17.78
C PHE A 737 -1.53 28.53 -17.55
N PHE A 738 -2.25 28.91 -18.61
CA PHE A 738 -3.38 29.83 -18.50
C PHE A 738 -4.59 29.19 -17.80
N PHE A 739 -4.87 27.91 -18.05
CA PHE A 739 -5.89 27.16 -17.31
C PHE A 739 -5.51 26.98 -15.84
N ARG A 740 -4.23 26.72 -15.55
CA ARG A 740 -3.74 26.68 -14.16
C ARG A 740 -3.92 28.02 -13.48
N GLN A 741 -3.54 29.13 -14.15
CA GLN A 741 -3.70 30.47 -13.59
C GLN A 741 -5.17 30.74 -13.29
N SER A 742 -6.08 30.54 -14.26
CA SER A 742 -7.52 30.74 -14.03
C SER A 742 -8.05 29.88 -12.88
N PHE A 743 -7.65 28.61 -12.80
CA PHE A 743 -8.03 27.72 -11.71
C PHE A 743 -7.51 28.22 -10.35
N THR A 744 -6.25 28.65 -10.25
CA THR A 744 -5.69 29.16 -8.98
C THR A 744 -6.42 30.39 -8.44
N LEU A 745 -7.09 31.16 -9.30
CA LEU A 745 -7.82 32.36 -8.87
C LEU A 745 -9.21 32.08 -8.29
N SER A 746 -9.74 30.88 -8.53
CA SER A 746 -11.12 30.52 -8.18
C SER A 746 -11.30 30.05 -6.72
N SER A 747 -10.38 30.38 -5.82
CA SER A 747 -10.44 30.03 -4.39
C SER A 747 -10.50 28.53 -4.06
N TYR A 748 -10.17 27.64 -5.02
CA TYR A 748 -9.96 26.21 -4.77
C TYR A 748 -8.60 25.98 -4.09
N TYR A 749 -8.40 26.55 -2.90
CA TYR A 749 -7.14 26.53 -2.15
C TYR A 749 -6.64 25.11 -1.78
N ARG A 750 -7.39 24.06 -2.12
CA ARG A 750 -7.16 22.67 -1.70
C ARG A 750 -7.06 21.66 -2.82
N SER A 751 -7.35 22.07 -4.05
CA SER A 751 -7.18 21.17 -5.18
C SER A 751 -5.70 20.96 -5.46
N GLU A 752 -5.29 19.72 -5.68
CA GLU A 752 -3.95 19.42 -6.17
C GLU A 752 -3.80 19.74 -7.66
N LEU A 753 -4.90 20.06 -8.36
CA LEU A 753 -4.92 20.26 -9.81
C LEU A 753 -3.89 21.29 -10.32
N PRO A 754 -3.69 22.47 -9.69
CA PRO A 754 -2.64 23.39 -10.12
C PRO A 754 -1.22 22.84 -10.04
N ARG A 755 -0.95 21.97 -9.05
CA ARG A 755 0.34 21.29 -8.89
C ARG A 755 0.49 20.17 -9.92
N ILE A 756 -0.57 19.41 -10.17
CA ILE A 756 -0.62 18.37 -11.20
C ILE A 756 -0.36 18.97 -12.58
N LEU A 757 -1.05 20.04 -12.93
CA LEU A 757 -0.87 20.77 -14.19
C LEU A 757 0.58 21.24 -14.36
N LEU A 758 1.20 21.78 -13.30
CA LEU A 758 2.60 22.18 -13.33
C LEU A 758 3.55 20.99 -13.56
N ALA A 759 3.31 19.86 -12.88
CA ALA A 759 4.10 18.65 -13.06
C ALA A 759 3.96 18.07 -14.48
N VAL A 760 2.74 18.02 -15.02
CA VAL A 760 2.46 17.57 -16.39
C VAL A 760 3.17 18.47 -17.40
N ASN A 761 3.13 19.79 -17.22
CA ASN A 761 3.84 20.72 -18.10
C ASN A 761 5.35 20.46 -18.11
N PHE A 762 5.94 20.21 -16.94
CA PHE A 762 7.36 19.88 -16.83
C PHE A 762 7.71 18.56 -17.51
N ILE A 763 6.87 17.54 -17.34
CA ILE A 763 7.03 16.23 -18.01
C ILE A 763 6.95 16.39 -19.53
N ILE A 764 5.94 17.11 -20.03
CA ILE A 764 5.79 17.39 -21.48
C ILE A 764 7.04 18.09 -22.01
N PHE A 765 7.52 19.11 -21.30
CA PHE A 765 8.75 19.81 -21.68
C PHE A 765 9.95 18.87 -21.79
N GLN A 766 10.20 18.03 -20.77
CA GLN A 766 11.33 17.11 -20.78
C GLN A 766 11.21 16.07 -21.89
N ILE A 767 10.01 15.52 -22.10
CA ILE A 767 9.74 14.57 -23.18
C ILE A 767 9.96 15.23 -24.55
N SER A 768 9.45 16.45 -24.76
CA SER A 768 9.66 17.21 -26.00
C SER A 768 11.15 17.40 -26.30
N LEU A 769 11.99 17.66 -25.30
CA LEU A 769 13.44 17.78 -25.51
C LEU A 769 14.08 16.50 -26.02
N ILE A 770 13.68 15.34 -25.49
CA ILE A 770 14.21 14.04 -25.92
C ILE A 770 13.85 13.78 -27.39
N PHE A 771 12.60 14.07 -27.78
CA PHE A 771 12.13 13.88 -29.15
C PHE A 771 12.79 14.81 -30.17
N LEU A 772 13.47 15.90 -29.75
CA LEU A 772 14.29 16.72 -30.66
C LEU A 772 15.53 15.96 -31.15
N ILE A 773 16.02 14.98 -30.38
CA ILE A 773 17.22 14.21 -30.71
C ILE A 773 16.84 12.98 -31.51
N THR A 774 17.53 12.75 -32.62
CA THR A 774 17.26 11.59 -33.48
C THR A 774 18.08 10.38 -33.06
N LYS A 775 17.59 9.18 -33.39
CA LYS A 775 18.32 7.93 -33.19
C LYS A 775 19.72 8.02 -33.81
N GLU A 776 19.81 8.53 -35.03
CA GLU A 776 21.07 8.65 -35.77
C GLU A 776 22.04 9.64 -35.12
N GLN A 777 21.53 10.73 -34.54
CA GLN A 777 22.34 11.70 -33.79
C GLN A 777 22.88 11.12 -32.48
N ILE A 778 22.09 10.30 -31.77
CA ILE A 778 22.56 9.61 -30.58
C ILE A 778 23.64 8.59 -30.96
N LEU A 779 23.40 7.82 -32.03
CA LEU A 779 24.37 6.84 -32.50
C LEU A 779 25.67 7.51 -32.98
N SER A 780 25.61 8.69 -33.61
CA SER A 780 26.80 9.41 -34.10
C SER A 780 27.73 9.92 -32.99
N ILE A 781 27.19 10.17 -31.79
CA ILE A 781 27.97 10.54 -30.60
C ILE A 781 28.80 9.35 -30.08
N ILE A 782 28.32 8.12 -30.29
CA ILE A 782 29.00 6.91 -29.85
C ILE A 782 30.18 6.62 -30.79
N SER A 783 31.39 6.67 -30.23
CA SER A 783 32.65 6.38 -30.93
C SER A 783 32.63 5.02 -31.61
N GLN A 784 33.39 4.84 -32.70
CA GLN A 784 33.55 3.54 -33.36
C GLN A 784 35.00 3.02 -33.29
N LYS A 785 35.86 3.68 -32.51
CA LYS A 785 37.31 3.42 -32.52
C LYS A 785 37.72 2.06 -31.94
N THR A 786 36.93 1.51 -31.04
CA THR A 786 37.23 0.22 -30.37
C THR A 786 36.06 -0.75 -30.54
N ASP A 787 36.34 -2.05 -30.47
CA ASP A 787 35.33 -3.12 -30.55
C ASP A 787 34.23 -2.97 -29.51
N PHE A 788 34.59 -2.54 -28.29
CA PHE A 788 33.63 -2.22 -27.23
C PHE A 788 32.60 -1.17 -27.67
N TRP A 789 33.05 -0.01 -28.15
CA TRP A 789 32.15 1.05 -28.59
C TRP A 789 31.31 0.67 -29.82
N ARG A 790 31.82 -0.18 -30.71
CA ARG A 790 31.02 -0.77 -31.80
C ARG A 790 29.90 -1.68 -31.27
N TRP A 791 30.21 -2.52 -30.27
CA TRP A 791 29.22 -3.32 -29.57
C TRP A 791 28.18 -2.45 -28.85
N VAL A 792 28.60 -1.44 -28.08
CA VAL A 792 27.69 -0.49 -27.40
C VAL A 792 26.76 0.18 -28.41
N ARG A 793 27.30 0.66 -29.53
CA ARG A 793 26.50 1.28 -30.59
C ARG A 793 25.46 0.31 -31.15
N SER A 794 25.82 -0.95 -31.38
CA SER A 794 24.90 -2.01 -31.85
C SER A 794 23.79 -2.31 -30.83
N GLN A 795 24.12 -2.38 -29.54
CA GLN A 795 23.13 -2.58 -28.47
C GLN A 795 22.17 -1.39 -28.38
N VAL A 796 22.69 -0.16 -28.39
CA VAL A 796 21.88 1.06 -28.37
C VAL A 796 20.99 1.16 -29.61
N ASP A 797 21.48 0.75 -30.79
CA ASP A 797 20.70 0.75 -32.04
C ASP A 797 19.55 -0.28 -32.00
N THR A 798 19.82 -1.47 -31.46
CA THR A 798 18.85 -2.58 -31.33
C THR A 798 17.76 -2.24 -30.30
N TYR A 799 18.15 -1.73 -29.13
CA TYR A 799 17.25 -1.48 -28.00
C TYR A 799 16.85 -0.01 -27.85
N TYR A 800 17.04 0.82 -28.87
CA TYR A 800 16.83 2.27 -28.81
C TYR A 800 15.48 2.67 -28.22
N TYR A 801 14.38 2.10 -28.73
CA TYR A 801 13.03 2.47 -28.30
C TYR A 801 12.74 2.01 -26.86
N LEU A 802 13.30 0.88 -26.44
CA LEU A 802 13.20 0.39 -25.07
C LEU A 802 13.98 1.32 -24.12
N LEU A 803 15.21 1.69 -24.49
CA LEU A 803 16.01 2.67 -23.74
C LEU A 803 15.32 4.04 -23.69
N LEU A 804 14.66 4.46 -24.77
CA LEU A 804 13.90 5.71 -24.82
C LEU A 804 12.75 5.71 -23.81
N VAL A 805 11.95 4.63 -23.76
CA VAL A 805 10.87 4.47 -22.76
C VAL A 805 11.44 4.47 -21.34
N PHE A 806 12.56 3.77 -21.13
CA PHE A 806 13.23 3.72 -19.83
C PHE A 806 13.72 5.11 -19.37
N VAL A 807 14.33 5.88 -20.27
CA VAL A 807 14.77 7.26 -19.99
C VAL A 807 13.58 8.17 -19.69
N ILE A 808 12.48 8.06 -20.43
CA ILE A 808 11.24 8.79 -20.16
C ILE A 808 10.69 8.43 -18.76
N ALA A 809 10.66 7.14 -18.41
CA ALA A 809 10.21 6.69 -17.09
C ALA A 809 11.07 7.26 -15.96
N ILE A 810 12.40 7.24 -16.10
CA ILE A 810 13.34 7.85 -15.16
C ILE A 810 13.06 9.34 -14.98
N ILE A 811 12.85 10.06 -16.08
CA ILE A 811 12.59 11.50 -16.07
C ILE A 811 11.29 11.83 -15.34
N VAL A 812 10.22 11.07 -15.60
CA VAL A 812 8.93 11.20 -14.91
C VAL A 812 9.08 10.89 -13.42
N MET A 813 9.75 9.79 -13.06
CA MET A 813 9.95 9.40 -11.66
C MET A 813 10.88 10.36 -10.90
N SER A 814 11.85 10.97 -11.59
CA SER A 814 12.77 11.97 -11.04
C SER A 814 12.10 13.33 -10.81
N ASN A 815 10.89 13.55 -11.34
CA ASN A 815 10.18 14.79 -11.16
C ASN A 815 9.88 15.01 -9.65
N PRO A 816 10.25 16.17 -9.07
CA PRO A 816 10.02 16.46 -7.65
C PRO A 816 8.57 16.29 -7.21
N TYR A 817 7.60 16.62 -8.08
CA TYR A 817 6.17 16.50 -7.79
C TYR A 817 5.66 15.05 -7.85
N VAL A 818 6.40 14.13 -8.49
CA VAL A 818 6.07 12.70 -8.51
C VAL A 818 6.64 12.01 -7.26
N GLY A 819 7.85 12.38 -6.85
CA GLY A 819 8.39 12.06 -5.53
C GLY A 819 9.26 10.80 -5.44
N PHE A 820 9.66 10.18 -6.55
CA PHE A 820 10.53 8.98 -6.56
C PHE A 820 12.01 9.28 -6.81
N GLY A 821 12.47 10.51 -6.54
CA GLY A 821 13.84 10.94 -6.85
C GLY A 821 14.93 10.08 -6.19
N ARG A 822 14.73 9.61 -4.95
CA ARG A 822 15.70 8.75 -4.25
C ARG A 822 15.81 7.38 -4.88
N LEU A 823 14.68 6.78 -5.26
CA LEU A 823 14.64 5.52 -5.99
C LEU A 823 15.33 5.64 -7.34
N VAL A 824 15.09 6.74 -8.08
CA VAL A 824 15.78 6.99 -9.34
C VAL A 824 17.29 7.10 -9.16
N LEU A 825 17.74 7.84 -8.15
CA LEU A 825 19.17 7.96 -7.84
C LEU A 825 19.78 6.60 -7.48
N TYR A 826 19.07 5.79 -6.71
CA TYR A 826 19.49 4.43 -6.36
C TYR A 826 19.57 3.50 -7.59
N LEU A 827 18.56 3.51 -8.47
CA LEU A 827 18.57 2.71 -9.70
C LEU A 827 19.72 3.12 -10.63
N LEU A 828 19.93 4.43 -10.81
CA LEU A 828 21.01 4.95 -11.65
C LEU A 828 22.39 4.60 -11.07
N SER A 829 22.59 4.80 -9.76
CA SER A 829 23.87 4.46 -9.12
C SER A 829 24.11 2.94 -9.16
N SER A 830 23.09 2.13 -8.90
CA SER A 830 23.18 0.65 -8.97
C SER A 830 23.53 0.15 -10.36
N LEU A 831 22.95 0.73 -11.41
CA LEU A 831 23.32 0.42 -12.79
C LEU A 831 24.79 0.77 -13.09
N VAL A 832 25.25 1.95 -12.65
CA VAL A 832 26.64 2.38 -12.84
C VAL A 832 27.60 1.47 -12.06
N TYR A 833 27.31 1.17 -10.80
CA TYR A 833 28.12 0.26 -9.99
C TYR A 833 28.16 -1.15 -10.57
N THR A 834 27.02 -1.67 -11.06
CA THR A 834 26.95 -2.97 -11.74
C THR A 834 27.82 -2.98 -13.00
N ALA A 835 27.74 -1.95 -13.84
CA ALA A 835 28.52 -1.86 -15.07
C ALA A 835 30.04 -1.78 -14.80
N LEU A 836 30.44 -0.94 -13.84
CA LEU A 836 31.84 -0.81 -13.40
C LEU A 836 32.36 -2.12 -12.81
N PHE A 837 31.56 -2.78 -11.97
CA PHE A 837 31.91 -4.02 -11.32
C PHE A 837 32.05 -5.18 -12.31
N VAL A 838 31.09 -5.36 -13.23
CA VAL A 838 31.18 -6.39 -14.29
C VAL A 838 32.42 -6.16 -15.15
N LYS A 839 32.73 -4.91 -15.50
CA LYS A 839 33.95 -4.60 -16.28
C LYS A 839 35.22 -4.92 -15.49
N GLY A 840 35.24 -4.59 -14.20
CA GLY A 840 36.33 -4.95 -13.30
C GLY A 840 36.51 -6.46 -13.17
N LEU A 841 35.42 -7.21 -13.04
CA LEU A 841 35.41 -8.66 -12.91
C LEU A 841 35.92 -9.36 -14.18
N VAL A 842 35.49 -8.91 -15.37
CA VAL A 842 36.03 -9.39 -16.65
C VAL A 842 37.53 -9.08 -16.76
N TRP A 843 37.95 -7.88 -16.35
CA TRP A 843 39.36 -7.50 -16.36
C TRP A 843 40.23 -8.35 -15.42
N VAL A 844 39.73 -8.65 -14.21
CA VAL A 844 40.38 -9.56 -13.26
C VAL A 844 40.46 -10.99 -13.81
N HIS A 845 39.37 -11.48 -14.40
CA HIS A 845 39.35 -12.80 -15.04
C HIS A 845 40.33 -12.87 -16.22
N ASP A 846 40.47 -11.82 -17.03
CA ASP A 846 41.47 -11.76 -18.10
C ASP A 846 42.92 -11.73 -17.58
N ILE A 847 43.18 -11.07 -16.44
CA ILE A 847 44.48 -11.14 -15.76
C ILE A 847 44.75 -12.56 -15.28
N PHE A 848 43.78 -13.19 -14.63
CA PHE A 848 43.89 -14.58 -14.17
C PHE A 848 44.17 -15.53 -15.34
N LYS A 849 43.42 -15.38 -16.43
CA LYS A 849 43.61 -16.15 -17.68
C LYS A 849 45.03 -15.99 -18.23
N ARG A 850 45.58 -14.77 -18.25
CA ARG A 850 46.97 -14.52 -18.67
C ARG A 850 47.97 -15.18 -17.73
N ALA A 851 47.80 -15.04 -16.43
CA ALA A 851 48.68 -15.65 -15.43
C ALA A 851 48.70 -17.19 -15.55
N VAL A 852 47.52 -17.81 -15.66
CA VAL A 852 47.40 -19.27 -15.86
C VAL A 852 47.98 -19.68 -17.21
N SER A 853 47.83 -18.87 -18.26
CA SER A 853 48.47 -19.14 -19.56
C SER A 853 49.99 -19.17 -19.44
N TYR A 854 50.60 -18.24 -18.69
CA TYR A 854 52.05 -18.25 -18.46
C TYR A 854 52.53 -19.47 -17.67
N ILE A 855 51.73 -19.98 -16.73
CA ILE A 855 52.06 -21.18 -15.95
C ILE A 855 52.05 -22.44 -16.83
N PHE A 856 51.07 -22.57 -17.73
CA PHE A 856 50.89 -23.77 -18.56
C PHE A 856 51.63 -23.70 -19.90
N PHE A 857 51.91 -22.51 -20.44
CA PHE A 857 52.53 -22.32 -21.76
C PHE A 857 53.65 -21.26 -21.68
N ILE A 858 54.88 -21.66 -22.00
CA ILE A 858 56.08 -20.81 -21.99
C ILE A 858 56.08 -19.78 -23.15
N SER A 859 55.34 -20.02 -24.23
CA SER A 859 55.14 -19.07 -25.33
C SER A 859 53.66 -18.94 -25.73
N ASP A 860 53.25 -17.75 -26.16
CA ASP A 860 51.87 -17.42 -26.55
C ASP A 860 51.49 -17.88 -27.98
N ASP A 861 52.33 -18.73 -28.60
CA ASP A 861 52.22 -19.14 -29.99
C ASP A 861 51.10 -20.20 -30.18
N PRO A 862 50.16 -20.06 -31.15
CA PRO A 862 49.05 -21.00 -31.31
C PRO A 862 49.51 -22.45 -31.59
N VAL A 863 50.68 -22.61 -32.20
CA VAL A 863 51.24 -23.89 -32.66
C VAL A 863 51.82 -24.71 -31.50
N THR A 864 52.36 -24.07 -30.45
CA THR A 864 52.89 -24.79 -29.28
C THR A 864 51.79 -25.31 -28.35
N ARG A 865 50.60 -24.66 -28.35
CA ARG A 865 49.41 -25.14 -27.60
C ARG A 865 48.83 -26.47 -28.13
N GLU A 866 49.10 -26.83 -29.39
CA GLU A 866 48.62 -28.10 -29.96
C GLU A 866 49.45 -29.31 -29.55
N ARG A 867 50.73 -29.14 -29.18
CA ARG A 867 51.63 -30.25 -28.85
C ARG A 867 51.40 -30.90 -27.48
N PHE A 868 50.71 -30.23 -26.56
CA PHE A 868 50.47 -30.72 -25.19
C PHE A 868 48.96 -30.86 -24.90
N THR A 869 48.35 -31.95 -25.36
CA THR A 869 46.90 -32.20 -25.27
C THR A 869 46.40 -32.14 -23.83
N TYR A 870 47.15 -32.68 -22.86
CA TYR A 870 46.77 -32.69 -21.44
C TYR A 870 46.82 -31.30 -20.78
N ALA A 871 47.85 -30.49 -21.07
CA ALA A 871 47.97 -29.13 -20.55
C ALA A 871 46.82 -28.23 -21.03
N LYS A 872 46.38 -28.42 -22.28
CA LYS A 872 45.22 -27.73 -22.87
C LYS A 872 43.91 -28.07 -22.14
N THR A 873 43.69 -29.33 -21.79
CA THR A 873 42.49 -29.75 -21.06
C THR A 873 42.45 -29.16 -19.65
N TRP A 874 43.56 -29.23 -18.90
CA TRP A 874 43.64 -28.66 -17.55
C TRP A 874 43.55 -27.13 -17.53
N PHE A 875 44.17 -26.45 -18.50
CA PHE A 875 44.03 -25.01 -18.72
C PHE A 875 42.57 -24.62 -19.00
N GLY A 876 41.90 -25.33 -19.91
CA GLY A 876 40.48 -25.10 -20.23
C GLY A 876 39.57 -25.34 -19.02
N LEU A 877 39.83 -26.39 -18.25
CA LEU A 877 39.07 -26.72 -17.04
C LEU A 877 39.27 -25.66 -15.94
N LEU A 878 40.50 -25.19 -15.72
CA LEU A 878 40.79 -24.11 -14.77
C LEU A 878 40.14 -22.78 -15.16
N ILE A 879 40.16 -22.42 -16.45
CA ILE A 879 39.52 -21.18 -16.90
C ILE A 879 38.01 -21.28 -16.75
N THR A 880 37.40 -22.38 -17.19
CA THR A 880 35.95 -22.57 -17.06
C THR A 880 35.51 -22.60 -15.59
N ALA A 881 36.25 -23.30 -14.71
CA ALA A 881 36.01 -23.28 -13.28
C ALA A 881 36.16 -21.86 -12.69
N SER A 882 37.22 -21.13 -13.05
CA SER A 882 37.43 -19.76 -12.58
C SER A 882 36.32 -18.82 -13.05
N PHE A 883 35.85 -18.97 -14.30
CA PHE A 883 34.73 -18.19 -14.83
C PHE A 883 33.45 -18.43 -14.04
N LEU A 884 33.15 -19.68 -13.67
CA LEU A 884 32.00 -20.03 -12.82
C LEU A 884 32.15 -19.44 -11.42
N ILE A 885 33.34 -19.52 -10.81
CA ILE A 885 33.61 -18.97 -9.47
C ILE A 885 33.48 -17.44 -9.48
N PHE A 886 34.15 -16.75 -10.40
CA PHE A 886 34.04 -15.30 -10.54
C PHE A 886 32.61 -14.89 -10.91
N GLY A 887 31.92 -15.65 -11.75
CA GLY A 887 30.50 -15.44 -12.07
C GLY A 887 29.60 -15.54 -10.84
N PHE A 888 29.82 -16.53 -9.98
CA PHE A 888 29.06 -16.73 -8.73
C PHE A 888 29.33 -15.61 -7.71
N ILE A 889 30.60 -15.25 -7.48
CA ILE A 889 30.98 -14.10 -6.65
C ILE A 889 30.36 -12.82 -7.23
N GLY A 890 30.42 -12.69 -8.55
CA GLY A 890 29.85 -11.57 -9.28
C GLY A 890 28.35 -11.44 -9.04
N PHE A 891 27.62 -12.55 -9.12
CA PHE A 891 26.19 -12.62 -8.84
C PHE A 891 25.85 -12.15 -7.42
N ILE A 892 26.58 -12.61 -6.40
CA ILE A 892 26.34 -12.21 -5.00
C ILE A 892 26.56 -10.70 -4.81
N VAL A 893 27.66 -10.16 -5.35
CA VAL A 893 27.96 -8.72 -5.22
C VAL A 893 26.94 -7.87 -5.99
N ILE A 894 26.53 -8.30 -7.18
CA ILE A 894 25.48 -7.62 -7.95
C ILE A 894 24.16 -7.67 -7.18
N ALA A 895 23.75 -8.82 -6.65
CA ALA A 895 22.56 -8.93 -5.81
C ALA A 895 22.60 -7.92 -4.65
N LYS A 896 23.75 -7.77 -3.99
CA LYS A 896 23.95 -6.79 -2.92
C LYS A 896 23.86 -5.34 -3.38
N ILE A 897 24.40 -5.00 -4.56
CA ILE A 897 24.26 -3.66 -5.17
C ILE A 897 22.78 -3.33 -5.37
N TRP A 898 21.99 -4.31 -5.82
CA TRP A 898 20.54 -4.21 -6.05
C TRP A 898 19.68 -4.41 -4.78
N GLY A 899 20.31 -4.40 -3.59
CA GLY A 899 19.59 -4.37 -2.32
C GLY A 899 18.99 -5.71 -1.93
N TRP A 900 19.36 -6.80 -2.61
CA TRP A 900 18.97 -8.15 -2.19
C TRP A 900 19.88 -8.59 -1.04
N PRO A 901 19.32 -8.97 0.12
CA PRO A 901 20.08 -9.34 1.30
C PRO A 901 20.59 -10.79 1.20
N ILE A 902 21.15 -11.17 0.05
CA ILE A 902 21.69 -12.53 -0.12
C ILE A 902 23.10 -12.56 0.45
N GLY A 903 23.23 -13.10 1.65
CA GLY A 903 24.49 -13.48 2.25
C GLY A 903 24.91 -14.90 1.86
N PHE A 904 26.17 -15.22 2.13
CA PHE A 904 26.67 -16.61 2.00
C PHE A 904 25.87 -17.56 2.92
N ASN A 905 25.40 -17.05 4.07
CA ASN A 905 24.60 -17.79 5.04
C ASN A 905 23.21 -18.17 4.49
N ASP A 906 22.56 -17.31 3.69
CA ASP A 906 21.23 -17.58 3.14
C ASP A 906 21.27 -18.65 2.04
N ILE A 907 22.36 -18.69 1.27
CA ILE A 907 22.61 -19.74 0.26
C ILE A 907 22.83 -21.08 0.96
N ILE A 908 23.61 -21.10 2.05
CA ILE A 908 23.78 -22.30 2.88
C ILE A 908 22.43 -22.71 3.51
N GLY A 909 21.62 -21.76 3.96
CA GLY A 909 20.27 -21.99 4.44
C GLY A 909 19.37 -22.63 3.38
N LEU A 910 19.45 -22.16 2.13
CA LEU A 910 18.71 -22.70 0.99
C LEU A 910 19.15 -24.12 0.63
N LEU A 911 20.45 -24.42 0.72
CA LEU A 911 21.00 -25.77 0.56
C LEU A 911 20.59 -26.74 1.69
N ASN A 912 20.24 -26.21 2.86
CA ASN A 912 19.79 -26.98 4.01
C ASN A 912 18.25 -27.04 4.13
N THR A 913 17.50 -26.53 3.14
CA THR A 913 16.03 -26.63 3.16
C THR A 913 15.57 -28.07 3.02
N GLU A 914 14.64 -28.48 3.89
CA GLU A 914 14.09 -29.83 3.93
C GLU A 914 13.05 -30.02 2.81
N LEU A 915 13.29 -30.98 1.90
CA LEU A 915 12.40 -31.29 0.77
C LEU A 915 11.38 -32.40 1.12
N LEU A 916 11.77 -33.38 1.95
CA LEU A 916 10.93 -34.53 2.32
C LEU A 916 11.19 -34.96 3.76
N GLN A 917 10.13 -35.01 4.58
CA GLN A 917 10.19 -35.44 6.00
C GLN A 917 9.61 -36.85 6.26
N LYS A 918 8.79 -37.41 5.36
CA LYS A 918 8.00 -38.62 5.67
C LYS A 918 8.76 -39.90 5.30
N GLY A 919 9.30 -40.59 6.32
CA GLY A 919 9.76 -41.98 6.22
C GLY A 919 11.26 -42.23 6.19
N THR A 920 12.11 -41.22 6.42
CA THR A 920 13.59 -41.36 6.41
C THR A 920 14.21 -41.00 7.77
N LYS A 921 15.36 -41.62 8.12
CA LYS A 921 16.09 -41.35 9.38
C LYS A 921 16.78 -39.98 9.42
N HIS A 922 17.03 -39.38 8.25
CA HIS A 922 17.55 -38.02 8.08
C HIS A 922 16.63 -37.23 7.13
N PRO A 923 16.41 -35.93 7.36
CA PRO A 923 15.66 -35.08 6.45
C PRO A 923 16.44 -34.93 5.13
N ILE A 924 15.76 -35.19 4.01
CA ILE A 924 16.36 -35.05 2.68
C ILE A 924 16.38 -33.56 2.34
N THR A 925 17.57 -32.96 2.31
CA THR A 925 17.78 -31.54 1.98
C THR A 925 18.09 -31.34 0.49
N THR A 926 18.02 -30.12 -0.01
CA THR A 926 18.50 -29.79 -1.37
C THR A 926 19.99 -30.13 -1.56
N LEU A 927 20.80 -30.04 -0.51
CA LEU A 927 22.20 -30.51 -0.50
C LEU A 927 22.32 -32.01 -0.81
N SER A 928 21.41 -32.83 -0.30
CA SER A 928 21.45 -34.28 -0.53
C SER A 928 21.27 -34.66 -2.02
N LEU A 929 20.52 -33.86 -2.78
CA LEU A 929 20.38 -34.05 -4.22
C LEU A 929 21.70 -33.74 -4.96
N LEU A 930 22.39 -32.68 -4.54
CA LEU A 930 23.71 -32.30 -5.04
C LEU A 930 24.76 -33.35 -4.72
N GLU A 931 24.70 -33.97 -3.53
CA GLU A 931 25.59 -35.07 -3.17
C GLU A 931 25.40 -36.27 -4.11
N ILE A 932 24.16 -36.68 -4.39
CA ILE A 932 23.87 -37.77 -5.34
C ILE A 932 24.45 -37.46 -6.73
N ILE A 933 24.23 -36.24 -7.24
CA ILE A 933 24.80 -35.79 -8.52
C ILE A 933 26.34 -35.83 -8.46
N GLY A 934 26.92 -35.39 -7.34
CA GLY A 934 28.36 -35.45 -7.08
C GLY A 934 28.92 -36.87 -7.17
N PHE A 935 28.25 -37.84 -6.54
CA PHE A 935 28.62 -39.26 -6.62
C PHE A 935 28.50 -39.82 -8.04
N VAL A 936 27.47 -39.43 -8.81
CA VAL A 936 27.34 -39.83 -10.22
C VAL A 936 28.52 -39.30 -11.04
N LEU A 937 28.85 -38.01 -10.89
CA LEU A 937 29.98 -37.39 -11.59
C LEU A 937 31.31 -38.05 -11.21
N ALA A 938 31.52 -38.34 -9.92
CA ALA A 938 32.68 -39.08 -9.44
C ALA A 938 32.73 -40.48 -10.07
N GLY A 939 31.60 -41.18 -10.19
CA GLY A 939 31.48 -42.46 -10.88
C GLY A 939 31.93 -42.39 -12.34
N PHE A 940 31.53 -41.35 -13.08
CA PHE A 940 32.01 -41.12 -14.46
C PHE A 940 33.52 -40.88 -14.52
N VAL A 941 34.07 -40.08 -13.60
CA VAL A 941 35.52 -39.81 -13.53
C VAL A 941 36.30 -41.08 -13.22
N ILE A 942 35.83 -41.87 -12.25
CA ILE A 942 36.45 -43.15 -11.86
C ILE A 942 36.34 -44.16 -13.01
N ALA A 943 35.18 -44.28 -13.67
CA ALA A 943 35.00 -45.18 -14.80
C ALA A 943 35.92 -44.80 -15.97
N TYR A 944 36.11 -43.51 -16.24
CA TYR A 944 37.06 -43.02 -17.23
C TYR A 944 38.51 -43.35 -16.84
N ALA A 945 38.90 -43.08 -15.58
CA ALA A 945 40.23 -43.37 -15.08
C ALA A 945 40.54 -44.87 -15.11
N LEU A 946 39.61 -45.71 -14.65
CA LEU A 946 39.74 -47.16 -14.64
C LEU A 946 39.87 -47.72 -16.06
N ASN A 947 39.11 -47.18 -17.01
CA ASN A 947 39.28 -47.56 -18.41
C ASN A 947 40.67 -47.20 -18.93
N LYS A 948 41.07 -45.94 -18.74
CA LYS A 948 42.30 -45.40 -19.33
C LYS A 948 43.57 -46.00 -18.73
N PHE A 949 43.58 -46.25 -17.43
CA PHE A 949 44.79 -46.67 -16.72
C PHE A 949 44.89 -48.19 -16.52
N VAL A 950 43.75 -48.89 -16.51
CA VAL A 950 43.70 -50.32 -16.17
C VAL A 950 43.22 -51.15 -17.36
N LEU A 951 41.99 -50.92 -17.85
CA LEU A 951 41.38 -51.79 -18.86
C LEU A 951 42.11 -51.76 -20.20
N ASP A 952 42.44 -50.56 -20.71
CA ASP A 952 43.17 -50.42 -21.97
C ASP A 952 44.49 -51.21 -21.94
N LYS A 953 45.25 -51.11 -20.84
CA LYS A 953 46.52 -51.84 -20.68
C LYS A 953 46.32 -53.36 -20.61
N ILE A 954 45.30 -53.82 -19.89
CA ILE A 954 45.03 -55.25 -19.73
C ILE A 954 44.60 -55.88 -21.07
N PHE A 955 43.74 -55.21 -21.83
CA PHE A 955 43.27 -55.72 -23.13
C PHE A 955 44.39 -55.74 -24.17
N ASP A 956 45.27 -54.73 -24.18
CA ASP A 956 46.45 -54.71 -25.03
C ASP A 956 47.41 -55.87 -24.73
N LEU A 957 47.53 -56.27 -23.45
CA LEU A 957 48.32 -57.42 -23.01
C LEU A 957 47.70 -58.78 -23.38
N LEU A 958 46.37 -58.88 -23.44
CA LEU A 958 45.61 -60.12 -23.65
C LEU A 958 45.20 -60.37 -25.13
N LEU A 959 45.49 -59.44 -26.05
CA LEU A 959 45.18 -59.54 -27.49
C LEU A 959 43.69 -59.89 -27.77
N VAL A 960 42.78 -59.26 -27.03
CA VAL A 960 41.33 -59.49 -27.15
C VAL A 960 40.78 -58.79 -28.41
N ASP A 961 39.81 -59.41 -29.07
CA ASP A 961 39.09 -58.82 -30.21
C ASP A 961 38.44 -57.47 -29.85
N THR A 962 38.52 -56.49 -30.76
CA THR A 962 38.07 -55.11 -30.52
C THR A 962 36.57 -55.01 -30.23
N GLY A 963 35.74 -55.89 -30.83
CA GLY A 963 34.31 -55.94 -30.56
C GLY A 963 34.00 -56.39 -29.13
N VAL A 964 34.76 -57.36 -28.62
CA VAL A 964 34.64 -57.84 -27.23
C VAL A 964 35.19 -56.79 -26.26
N GLN A 965 36.33 -56.17 -26.57
CA GLN A 965 36.94 -55.12 -25.77
C GLN A 965 35.98 -53.95 -25.53
N HIS A 966 35.38 -53.42 -26.61
CA HIS A 966 34.43 -52.32 -26.48
C HIS A 966 33.21 -52.70 -25.64
N THR A 967 32.69 -53.91 -25.82
CA THR A 967 31.52 -54.39 -25.08
C THR A 967 31.82 -54.53 -23.59
N VAL A 968 32.95 -55.17 -23.23
CA VAL A 968 33.36 -55.37 -21.84
C VAL A 968 33.68 -54.04 -21.15
N THR A 969 34.41 -53.15 -21.83
CA THR A 969 34.70 -51.81 -21.29
C THR A 969 33.43 -51.02 -20.98
N ARG A 970 32.44 -51.03 -21.89
CA ARG A 970 31.16 -50.35 -21.65
C ARG A 970 30.38 -50.98 -20.48
N LEU A 971 30.38 -52.30 -20.39
CA LEU A 971 29.70 -53.01 -19.31
C LEU A 971 30.32 -52.68 -17.94
N ILE A 972 31.66 -52.64 -17.86
CA ILE A 972 32.38 -52.24 -16.63
C ILE A 972 32.11 -50.78 -16.28
N GLN A 973 32.09 -49.87 -17.26
CA GLN A 973 31.75 -48.46 -17.03
C GLN A 973 30.34 -48.31 -16.43
N TYR A 974 29.36 -49.05 -16.97
CA TYR A 974 28.00 -49.04 -16.42
C TYR A 974 27.96 -49.59 -15.00
N CYS A 975 28.67 -50.70 -14.72
CA CYS A 975 28.76 -51.22 -13.35
C CYS A 975 29.34 -50.20 -12.36
N VAL A 976 30.43 -49.51 -12.72
CA VAL A 976 31.07 -48.49 -11.87
C VAL A 976 30.11 -47.33 -11.60
N ILE A 977 29.39 -46.84 -12.61
CA ILE A 977 28.43 -45.75 -12.46
C ILE A 977 27.25 -46.18 -11.58
N ILE A 978 26.71 -47.39 -11.79
CA ILE A 978 25.60 -47.93 -10.98
C ILE A 978 26.02 -48.05 -9.50
N ILE A 979 27.23 -48.53 -9.23
CA ILE A 979 27.77 -48.62 -7.87
C ILE A 979 27.92 -47.22 -7.24
N ALA A 980 28.46 -46.26 -7.99
CA ALA A 980 28.62 -44.89 -7.49
C ALA A 980 27.26 -44.23 -7.16
N VAL A 981 26.25 -44.44 -8.01
CA VAL A 981 24.87 -44.00 -7.75
C VAL A 981 24.32 -44.64 -6.48
N PHE A 982 24.52 -45.96 -6.31
CA PHE A 982 24.06 -46.68 -5.12
C PHE A 982 24.67 -46.13 -3.83
N ILE A 983 25.99 -45.88 -3.83
CA ILE A 983 26.70 -45.29 -2.69
C ILE A 983 26.16 -43.89 -2.39
N GLY A 984 25.91 -43.07 -3.42
CA GLY A 984 25.32 -41.74 -3.24
C GLY A 984 23.95 -41.77 -2.56
N PHE A 985 23.08 -42.69 -2.98
CA PHE A 985 21.79 -42.86 -2.32
C PHE A 985 21.87 -43.46 -0.91
N GLN A 986 22.86 -44.32 -0.64
CA GLN A 986 23.11 -44.83 0.71
C GLN A 986 23.56 -43.71 1.64
N ASN A 987 24.43 -42.80 1.19
CA ASN A 987 24.93 -41.66 1.97
C ASN A 987 23.80 -40.70 2.38
N VAL A 988 22.83 -40.50 1.49
CA VAL A 988 21.65 -39.65 1.72
C VAL A 988 20.58 -40.33 2.59
N GLY A 989 20.78 -41.59 2.99
CA GLY A 989 19.83 -42.34 3.83
C GLY A 989 18.67 -42.97 3.05
N LEU A 990 18.74 -43.02 1.72
CA LEU A 990 17.78 -43.68 0.82
C LEU A 990 18.18 -45.13 0.47
N GLY A 991 19.24 -45.66 1.07
CA GLY A 991 19.80 -46.97 0.75
C GLY A 991 18.81 -48.14 0.85
N GLN A 992 17.87 -48.12 1.80
CA GLN A 992 16.90 -49.21 1.97
C GLN A 992 15.90 -49.29 0.80
N LEU A 993 15.42 -48.15 0.32
CA LEU A 993 14.42 -48.08 -0.76
C LEU A 993 15.01 -48.55 -2.08
N ILE A 994 16.26 -48.16 -2.36
CA ILE A 994 16.99 -48.58 -3.56
C ILE A 994 17.50 -50.01 -3.44
N GLY A 995 17.87 -50.46 -2.24
CA GLY A 995 18.21 -51.87 -2.00
C GLY A 995 17.07 -52.80 -2.40
N VAL A 996 15.82 -52.45 -2.10
CA VAL A 996 14.62 -53.21 -2.53
C VAL A 996 14.46 -53.17 -4.06
N LEU A 997 14.65 -52.02 -4.69
CA LEU A 997 14.54 -51.86 -6.15
C LEU A 997 15.63 -52.66 -6.89
N ILE A 998 16.88 -52.59 -6.42
CA ILE A 998 18.00 -53.37 -6.95
C ILE A 998 17.75 -54.86 -6.72
N GLY A 999 17.21 -55.24 -5.56
CA GLY A 999 16.80 -56.62 -5.30
C GLY A 999 15.80 -57.13 -6.33
N ALA A 1000 14.75 -56.35 -6.62
CA ALA A 1000 13.76 -56.69 -7.65
C ALA A 1000 14.37 -56.75 -9.07
N LEU A 1001 15.26 -55.81 -9.41
CA LEU A 1001 15.99 -55.80 -10.68
C LEU A 1001 16.92 -57.00 -10.82
N ALA A 1002 17.65 -57.36 -9.76
CA ALA A 1002 18.55 -58.51 -9.74
C ALA A 1002 17.78 -59.82 -9.95
N VAL A 1003 16.59 -59.95 -9.34
CA VAL A 1003 15.67 -61.07 -9.58
C VAL A 1003 15.24 -61.08 -11.05
N GLY A 1004 14.84 -59.94 -11.62
CA GLY A 1004 14.46 -59.84 -13.03
C GLY A 1004 15.58 -60.20 -14.01
N ILE A 1005 16.82 -59.75 -13.74
CA ILE A 1005 18.00 -60.11 -14.53
C ILE A 1005 18.31 -61.60 -14.39
N GLY A 1006 18.19 -62.17 -13.19
CA GLY A 1006 18.37 -63.60 -12.96
C GLY A 1006 17.39 -64.46 -13.77
N PHE A 1007 16.13 -64.03 -13.89
CA PHE A 1007 15.16 -64.69 -14.76
C PHE A 1007 15.54 -64.62 -16.24
N TYR A 1008 16.11 -63.50 -16.71
CA TYR A 1008 16.51 -63.33 -18.12
C TYR A 1008 17.75 -64.14 -18.50
N ILE A 1009 18.74 -64.24 -17.61
CA ILE A 1009 20.00 -64.97 -17.85
C ILE A 1009 19.82 -66.48 -17.58
N LYS A 1010 18.64 -66.92 -17.12
CA LYS A 1010 18.34 -68.31 -16.79
C LYS A 1010 18.66 -69.29 -17.92
N ASP A 1011 18.21 -69.03 -19.14
CA ASP A 1011 18.36 -69.98 -20.26
C ASP A 1011 19.82 -70.12 -20.73
N PRO A 1012 20.59 -69.03 -20.94
CA PRO A 1012 22.03 -69.14 -21.22
C PRO A 1012 22.82 -69.88 -20.14
N ILE A 1013 22.50 -69.65 -18.85
CA ILE A 1013 23.16 -70.36 -17.75
C ILE A 1013 22.78 -71.84 -17.76
N SER A 1014 21.51 -72.17 -18.02
CA SER A 1014 21.04 -73.55 -18.13
C SER A 1014 21.81 -74.31 -19.23
N ASP A 1015 22.02 -73.69 -20.39
CA ASP A 1015 22.81 -74.27 -21.47
C ASP A 1015 24.29 -74.46 -21.09
N LEU A 1016 24.88 -73.51 -20.36
CA LEU A 1016 26.26 -73.61 -19.87
C LEU A 1016 26.42 -74.71 -18.83
N VAL A 1017 25.48 -74.82 -17.89
CA VAL A 1017 25.48 -75.89 -16.88
C VAL A 1017 25.27 -77.25 -17.56
N ALA A 1018 24.32 -77.35 -18.49
CA ALA A 1018 24.10 -78.56 -19.27
C ALA A 1018 25.33 -78.95 -20.10
N TYR A 1019 26.06 -77.96 -20.66
CA TYR A 1019 27.36 -78.21 -21.31
C TYR A 1019 28.35 -78.90 -20.37
N PHE A 1020 28.54 -78.36 -19.16
CA PHE A 1020 29.42 -78.95 -18.16
C PHE A 1020 28.97 -80.36 -17.78
N ILE A 1021 27.67 -80.58 -17.57
CA ILE A 1021 27.15 -81.91 -17.24
C ILE A 1021 27.39 -82.90 -18.39
N ILE A 1022 27.14 -82.51 -19.64
CA ILE A 1022 27.42 -83.35 -20.82
C ILE A 1022 28.91 -83.70 -20.90
N LEU A 1023 29.81 -82.76 -20.61
CA LEU A 1023 31.26 -83.03 -20.60
C LEU A 1023 31.69 -84.00 -19.49
N VAL A 1024 31.10 -83.87 -18.30
CA VAL A 1024 31.46 -84.66 -17.11
C VAL A 1024 30.83 -86.05 -17.16
N GLN A 1025 29.51 -86.15 -17.34
CA GLN A 1025 28.78 -87.42 -17.34
C GLN A 1025 28.88 -88.15 -18.69
N ARG A 1026 29.17 -87.42 -19.78
CA ARG A 1026 29.31 -87.95 -21.15
C ARG A 1026 28.16 -88.87 -21.60
N PRO A 1027 26.87 -88.46 -21.45
CA PRO A 1027 25.74 -89.24 -21.97
C PRO A 1027 25.75 -89.34 -23.50
N ILE A 1028 26.37 -88.35 -24.16
CA ILE A 1028 26.65 -88.31 -25.58
C ILE A 1028 28.11 -87.89 -25.79
N LYS A 1029 28.78 -88.46 -26.79
CA LYS A 1029 30.16 -88.11 -27.18
C LYS A 1029 30.18 -87.63 -28.63
N ILE A 1030 31.20 -86.82 -28.94
CA ILE A 1030 31.46 -86.41 -30.32
C ILE A 1030 31.75 -87.68 -31.14
N GLY A 1031 30.95 -87.90 -32.20
CA GLY A 1031 30.99 -89.10 -33.03
C GLY A 1031 29.85 -90.09 -32.80
N ASP A 1032 29.09 -89.97 -31.70
CA ASP A 1032 27.96 -90.86 -31.43
C ASP A 1032 26.78 -90.56 -32.37
N TYR A 1033 26.08 -91.62 -32.82
CA TYR A 1033 24.78 -91.51 -33.47
C TYR A 1033 23.69 -91.52 -32.40
N VAL A 1034 22.96 -90.41 -32.31
CA VAL A 1034 21.99 -90.17 -31.22
C VAL A 1034 20.66 -89.69 -31.77
N GLN A 1035 19.59 -90.06 -31.09
CA GLN A 1035 18.23 -89.59 -31.31
C GLN A 1035 17.71 -89.03 -29.99
N ILE A 1036 17.36 -87.74 -30.03
CA ILE A 1036 16.78 -87.05 -28.87
C ILE A 1036 15.24 -87.03 -29.01
N ASP A 1037 14.77 -86.80 -30.22
CA ASP A 1037 13.36 -86.86 -30.64
C ASP A 1037 13.29 -87.45 -32.05
N PRO A 1038 12.13 -87.93 -32.55
CA PRO A 1038 12.01 -88.52 -33.89
C PRO A 1038 12.59 -87.65 -35.03
N ASP A 1039 12.50 -86.32 -34.89
CA ASP A 1039 13.02 -85.35 -35.86
C ASP A 1039 14.45 -84.86 -35.55
N THR A 1040 15.02 -85.25 -34.41
CA THR A 1040 16.31 -84.79 -33.87
C THR A 1040 17.28 -85.97 -33.78
N THR A 1041 17.58 -86.57 -34.95
CA THR A 1041 18.45 -87.75 -35.08
C THR A 1041 19.66 -87.48 -35.97
N GLY A 1042 20.86 -87.85 -35.52
CA GLY A 1042 22.08 -87.70 -36.32
C GLY A 1042 23.38 -87.95 -35.54
N VAL A 1043 24.51 -87.66 -36.17
CA VAL A 1043 25.85 -87.81 -35.55
C VAL A 1043 26.27 -86.53 -34.85
N VAL A 1044 26.69 -86.60 -33.59
CA VAL A 1044 27.20 -85.44 -32.84
C VAL A 1044 28.55 -85.00 -33.42
N ARG A 1045 28.63 -83.75 -33.90
CA ARG A 1045 29.84 -83.19 -34.52
C ARG A 1045 30.66 -82.32 -33.59
N LYS A 1046 29.99 -81.49 -32.80
CA LYS A 1046 30.66 -80.56 -31.87
C LYS A 1046 29.74 -80.25 -30.71
N ILE A 1047 30.30 -80.16 -29.53
CA ILE A 1047 29.60 -79.68 -28.34
C ILE A 1047 30.23 -78.34 -27.99
N THR A 1048 29.43 -77.29 -27.94
CA THR A 1048 29.85 -75.93 -27.58
C THR A 1048 29.18 -75.53 -26.26
N ALA A 1049 29.64 -74.43 -25.65
CA ALA A 1049 29.10 -73.95 -24.37
C ALA A 1049 27.57 -73.74 -24.36
N ARG A 1050 26.94 -73.52 -25.53
CA ARG A 1050 25.49 -73.28 -25.64
C ARG A 1050 24.71 -74.38 -26.38
N SER A 1051 25.37 -75.15 -27.24
CA SER A 1051 24.66 -76.07 -28.11
C SER A 1051 25.48 -77.29 -28.52
N VAL A 1052 24.77 -78.38 -28.78
CA VAL A 1052 25.26 -79.58 -29.46
C VAL A 1052 24.91 -79.46 -30.94
N ILE A 1053 25.93 -79.60 -31.77
CA ILE A 1053 25.82 -79.57 -33.22
C ILE A 1053 25.73 -81.01 -33.71
N ILE A 1054 24.56 -81.38 -34.24
CA ILE A 1054 24.24 -82.72 -34.73
C ILE A 1054 24.12 -82.67 -36.25
N ARG A 1055 24.77 -83.59 -36.96
CA ARG A 1055 24.65 -83.72 -38.42
C ARG A 1055 23.65 -84.83 -38.76
N LYS A 1056 22.56 -84.46 -39.43
CA LYS A 1056 21.51 -85.38 -39.88
C LYS A 1056 21.99 -86.26 -41.05
N LYS A 1057 21.24 -87.32 -41.37
CA LYS A 1057 21.53 -88.24 -42.50
C LYS A 1057 21.65 -87.50 -43.84
N ASN A 1058 20.84 -86.46 -44.06
CA ASN A 1058 20.88 -85.61 -45.26
C ASN A 1058 22.00 -84.54 -45.24
N SER A 1059 22.99 -84.66 -44.34
CA SER A 1059 24.06 -83.69 -44.13
C SER A 1059 23.64 -82.30 -43.66
N SER A 1060 22.37 -82.06 -43.30
CA SER A 1060 21.99 -80.80 -42.65
C SER A 1060 22.52 -80.75 -41.22
N THR A 1061 22.87 -79.54 -40.77
CA THR A 1061 23.38 -79.30 -39.42
C THR A 1061 22.25 -78.80 -38.54
N LEU A 1062 21.97 -79.54 -37.48
CA LEU A 1062 21.01 -79.17 -36.45
C LEU A 1062 21.77 -78.67 -35.22
N VAL A 1063 21.41 -77.48 -34.75
CA VAL A 1063 22.00 -76.88 -33.55
C VAL A 1063 20.96 -76.99 -32.44
N VAL A 1064 21.27 -77.83 -31.44
CA VAL A 1064 20.35 -78.14 -30.34
C VAL A 1064 20.90 -77.52 -29.05
N PRO A 1065 20.13 -76.72 -28.30
CA PRO A 1065 20.59 -76.16 -27.03
C PRO A 1065 20.98 -77.27 -26.04
N ASN A 1066 22.06 -77.07 -25.29
CA ASN A 1066 22.55 -78.11 -24.36
C ASN A 1066 21.51 -78.47 -23.29
N SER A 1067 20.79 -77.46 -22.78
CA SER A 1067 19.73 -77.67 -21.80
C SER A 1067 18.58 -78.51 -22.35
N TYR A 1068 18.32 -78.40 -23.65
CA TYR A 1068 17.34 -79.23 -24.34
C TYR A 1068 17.80 -80.68 -24.47
N VAL A 1069 19.09 -80.90 -24.78
CA VAL A 1069 19.66 -82.25 -24.88
C VAL A 1069 19.56 -83.00 -23.56
N ILE A 1070 19.90 -82.35 -22.45
CA ILE A 1070 19.94 -83.02 -21.13
C ILE A 1070 18.57 -83.22 -20.48
N SER A 1071 17.56 -82.44 -20.90
CA SER A 1071 16.21 -82.51 -20.34
C SER A 1071 15.30 -83.53 -21.02
N ARG A 1072 15.76 -84.17 -22.09
CA ARG A 1072 15.02 -85.18 -22.87
C ARG A 1072 15.68 -86.55 -22.78
N SER A 1073 14.91 -87.60 -23.06
CA SER A 1073 15.44 -88.95 -23.18
C SER A 1073 16.31 -89.03 -24.44
N ILE A 1074 17.48 -89.66 -24.34
CA ILE A 1074 18.43 -89.78 -25.45
C ILE A 1074 18.59 -91.26 -25.77
N GLU A 1075 18.29 -91.64 -26.99
CA GLU A 1075 18.62 -92.96 -27.54
C GLU A 1075 19.99 -92.87 -28.21
N ASN A 1076 21.00 -93.53 -27.63
CA ASN A 1076 22.37 -93.51 -28.12
C ASN A 1076 22.78 -94.92 -28.57
N TRP A 1077 22.85 -95.14 -29.89
CA TRP A 1077 23.23 -96.43 -30.46
C TRP A 1077 24.72 -96.76 -30.32
N ASN A 1078 25.54 -95.79 -29.90
CA ASN A 1078 26.99 -95.95 -29.74
C ASN A 1078 27.44 -95.94 -28.27
N TYR A 1079 26.52 -96.11 -27.32
CA TYR A 1079 26.82 -96.03 -25.89
C TYR A 1079 27.77 -97.15 -25.40
N VAL A 1080 27.63 -98.38 -25.91
CA VAL A 1080 28.48 -99.55 -25.57
C VAL A 1080 29.28 -100.00 -26.80
N ARG A 1081 30.58 -100.27 -26.64
CA ARG A 1081 31.44 -100.75 -27.73
C ARG A 1081 31.16 -102.23 -28.04
N ASN A 1082 31.13 -102.59 -29.33
CA ASN A 1082 31.04 -103.95 -29.89
C ASN A 1082 29.65 -104.63 -29.87
N PHE A 1083 28.55 -103.88 -29.81
CA PHE A 1083 27.20 -104.41 -29.99
C PHE A 1083 26.50 -103.70 -31.15
N ILE A 1084 26.07 -104.43 -32.18
CA ILE A 1084 25.31 -103.90 -33.32
C ILE A 1084 23.84 -104.17 -33.03
N ALA A 1085 23.11 -103.15 -32.58
CA ALA A 1085 21.66 -103.20 -32.48
C ALA A 1085 21.05 -102.77 -33.82
N PHE A 1086 20.26 -103.66 -34.42
CA PHE A 1086 19.41 -103.35 -35.57
C PHE A 1086 17.96 -103.66 -35.19
N ASN A 1087 17.00 -103.01 -35.85
CA ASN A 1087 15.58 -103.29 -35.63
C ASN A 1087 15.27 -104.75 -35.96
N ASP A 1088 14.33 -105.37 -35.24
CA ASP A 1088 13.93 -106.77 -35.44
C ASP A 1088 13.62 -107.06 -36.93
N ILE A 1089 14.22 -108.11 -37.48
CA ILE A 1089 14.00 -108.54 -38.86
C ILE A 1089 12.79 -109.47 -38.89
N ASN A 1090 11.62 -108.90 -39.15
CA ASN A 1090 10.39 -109.67 -39.30
C ASN A 1090 10.29 -110.25 -40.72
N LEU A 1091 10.42 -111.57 -40.84
CA LEU A 1091 10.24 -112.30 -42.10
C LEU A 1091 8.88 -113.00 -42.10
N THR A 1092 8.09 -112.78 -43.15
CA THR A 1092 6.79 -113.43 -43.31
C THR A 1092 6.90 -114.51 -44.39
N VAL A 1093 6.53 -115.74 -44.05
CA VAL A 1093 6.51 -116.87 -45.00
C VAL A 1093 5.10 -117.43 -45.15
N ILE A 1094 4.81 -118.00 -46.33
CA ILE A 1094 3.49 -118.55 -46.66
C ILE A 1094 3.29 -119.82 -45.82
N TYR A 1095 2.10 -120.02 -45.25
CA TYR A 1095 1.80 -121.15 -44.35
C TYR A 1095 2.09 -122.55 -44.91
N LYS A 1096 2.16 -122.71 -46.24
CA LYS A 1096 2.46 -123.98 -46.91
C LYS A 1096 3.96 -124.32 -46.94
N SER A 1097 4.82 -123.35 -46.65
CA SER A 1097 6.27 -123.55 -46.66
C SER A 1097 6.69 -124.39 -45.45
N ASP A 1098 7.63 -125.32 -45.67
CA ASP A 1098 8.21 -126.10 -44.57
C ASP A 1098 9.02 -125.16 -43.65
N PRO A 1099 8.64 -125.03 -42.36
CA PRO A 1099 9.34 -124.15 -41.43
C PRO A 1099 10.78 -124.62 -41.16
N LEU A 1100 11.06 -125.93 -41.24
CA LEU A 1100 12.41 -126.45 -41.05
C LEU A 1100 13.30 -126.06 -42.22
N GLN A 1101 12.81 -126.23 -43.44
CA GLN A 1101 13.55 -125.85 -44.65
C GLN A 1101 13.77 -124.34 -44.74
N THR A 1102 12.77 -123.53 -44.36
CA THR A 1102 12.88 -122.06 -44.30
C THR A 1102 13.95 -121.62 -43.30
N LYS A 1103 13.96 -122.22 -42.11
CA LYS A 1103 14.97 -121.95 -41.08
C LYS A 1103 16.36 -122.31 -41.58
N GLU A 1104 16.52 -123.44 -42.25
CA GLU A 1104 17.81 -123.90 -42.76
C GLU A 1104 18.37 -122.93 -43.81
N ILE A 1105 17.53 -122.47 -44.74
CA ILE A 1105 17.90 -121.44 -45.73
C ILE A 1105 18.31 -120.14 -45.03
N LEU A 1106 17.55 -119.69 -44.03
CA LEU A 1106 17.86 -118.45 -43.30
C LEU A 1106 19.10 -118.52 -42.42
N LEU A 1107 19.51 -119.72 -41.98
CA LEU A 1107 20.76 -119.91 -41.22
C LEU A 1107 21.99 -120.06 -42.14
N HIS A 1108 21.78 -120.37 -43.42
CA HIS A 1108 22.83 -120.45 -44.43
C HIS A 1108 23.12 -119.11 -45.15
N VAL A 1109 22.24 -118.11 -45.00
CA VAL A 1109 22.37 -116.73 -45.49
C VAL A 1109 22.90 -115.84 -44.38
#